data_AF-A0A7W4F1G4-F1
#
_entry.id   AF-A0A7W4F1G4-F1
#
_cell.length_a   1.000
_cell.length_b   1.000
_cell.length_c   1.000
_cell.angle_alpha   90.00
_cell.angle_beta   90.00
_cell.angle_gamma   90.00
#
_symmetry.space_group_name_H-M   'P 1'
#
loop_
_entity.id
_entity.type
_entity.pdbx_description
1 polymer ?
#
loop_
_entity_poly.entity_id
_entity_poly.type
_entity_poly.pdbx_seq_one_letter_code
_entity_poly.pdbx_strand_id
1 'polypeptide(L)'
;MIRPSYAVKLARTKLHSKCGMLFASTIVASLLFAALIAIIIVFTGAEKSAEMFIKKVGNDRYLVKASPNIPNKALGITNNLSLEEIRELKAFEKKYYQNLQDKYKSLGLAYDKSTEAPALLPASWMPDSLPEEQRVTVNFSSPVISDFNDQQFEKYAKTANNKLTNLKEIGSKYDAAGYYIVDKISGLPQIPALRLIQNDKEDFGNSNPKADDMTTYGYYTNAIYNSNYTFTDQQLLRRYMLATDASHLNGIPVVVSAQEAVSLFGKKLNLETEPADTNQKSTWLKNVQEKLNGHTYQVCYRNSAEQTLLKKIQQDYIEAKTNEANKDYQKPSLIYDYPKQACGDIAVKSDTRTAAEKKSDDSNEANQKKLGTYIEPKHKLLTFQIVGIKYAQPQTDYKKNASEYIKNLLASQDYSSSLDIPIQLYDSLPEKLKFSDVQQQEASSTAVRLMRDEFTPRVLEFSSVAKARAFLDNEACPELNDKCNKQFAANPYGSNYLILDEIGKLFNQIASVALPGVLGLAIIIIWFTVSRIIAENRKETAIYRAMGAKRRDIACIYIIYVAIVALRIAIVSLILGIAAAFAVANTYGKNLTGTAATAFGVIGSAPQFSIFSLESPTLIIVIGSIFIVSLIASIQPLLRNVRRNPVQDIRD
;
A
#
# COMPACT_ATOMS: atom_id res chain seq x y z
N MET A 1 -35.20 -10.73 61.76
CA MET A 1 -34.56 -10.67 60.43
C MET A 1 -35.52 -11.37 59.48
N ILE A 2 -36.09 -10.65 58.50
CA ILE A 2 -37.03 -11.28 57.55
C ILE A 2 -36.25 -12.33 56.74
N ARG A 3 -36.81 -13.55 56.57
CA ARG A 3 -36.15 -14.56 55.72
C ARG A 3 -36.08 -14.02 54.28
N PRO A 4 -34.96 -14.20 53.55
CA PRO A 4 -34.79 -13.69 52.19
C PRO A 4 -35.94 -14.07 51.24
N SER A 5 -36.51 -15.26 51.42
CA SER A 5 -37.65 -15.76 50.66
C SER A 5 -38.92 -14.93 50.81
N TYR A 6 -39.18 -14.33 51.97
CA TYR A 6 -40.32 -13.43 52.18
C TYR A 6 -40.08 -12.04 51.56
N ALA A 7 -38.85 -11.54 51.62
CA ALA A 7 -38.48 -10.28 50.97
C ALA A 7 -38.61 -10.36 49.44
N VAL A 8 -38.23 -11.50 48.84
CA VAL A 8 -38.42 -11.79 47.40
C VAL A 8 -39.90 -11.87 47.04
N LYS A 9 -40.72 -12.56 47.84
CA LYS A 9 -42.18 -12.62 47.61
C LYS A 9 -42.83 -11.24 47.64
N LEU A 10 -42.52 -10.41 48.64
CA LEU A 10 -43.05 -9.04 48.72
C LEU A 10 -42.60 -8.15 47.56
N ALA A 11 -41.31 -8.23 47.18
CA ALA A 11 -40.77 -7.48 46.06
C ALA A 11 -41.45 -7.86 44.73
N ARG A 12 -41.74 -9.15 44.53
CA ARG A 12 -42.46 -9.65 43.34
C ARG A 12 -43.91 -9.16 43.27
N THR A 13 -44.63 -9.14 44.41
CA THR A 13 -46.00 -8.64 44.47
C THR A 13 -46.06 -7.13 44.17
N LYS A 14 -45.10 -6.34 44.67
CA LYS A 14 -44.98 -4.91 44.36
C LYS A 14 -44.75 -4.61 42.88
N LEU A 15 -44.05 -5.50 42.20
CA LEU A 15 -43.73 -5.34 40.78
C LEU A 15 -44.97 -5.52 39.88
N HIS A 16 -45.99 -6.25 40.34
CA HIS A 16 -47.24 -6.48 39.61
C HIS A 16 -48.26 -5.34 39.74
N SER A 17 -48.27 -4.57 40.83
CA SER A 17 -49.33 -3.57 41.08
C SER A 17 -49.14 -2.22 40.37
N LYS A 18 -47.92 -1.93 39.87
CA LYS A 18 -47.54 -0.62 39.30
C LYS A 18 -46.83 -0.74 37.95
N CYS A 19 -47.42 -1.52 37.03
CA CYS A 19 -46.77 -2.00 35.81
C CYS A 19 -46.34 -0.89 34.82
N GLY A 20 -47.18 0.12 34.56
CA GLY A 20 -46.96 1.06 33.44
C GLY A 20 -45.72 1.96 33.55
N MET A 21 -45.51 2.62 34.70
CA MET A 21 -44.39 3.57 34.85
C MET A 21 -43.03 2.87 35.03
N LEU A 22 -43.05 1.71 35.72
CA LEU A 22 -41.88 0.85 35.84
C LEU A 22 -41.46 0.29 34.50
N PHE A 23 -42.41 -0.08 33.66
CA PHE A 23 -42.17 -0.55 32.32
C PHE A 23 -41.52 0.54 31.44
N ALA A 24 -42.06 1.76 31.44
CA ALA A 24 -41.50 2.86 30.65
C ALA A 24 -40.05 3.21 31.03
N SER A 25 -39.76 3.32 32.33
CA SER A 25 -38.40 3.63 32.80
C SER A 25 -37.40 2.50 32.56
N THR A 26 -37.82 1.26 32.77
CA THR A 26 -37.01 0.08 32.45
C THR A 26 -36.68 0.07 30.97
N ILE A 27 -37.62 0.38 30.07
CA ILE A 27 -37.39 0.44 28.63
C ILE A 27 -36.38 1.53 28.26
N VAL A 28 -36.56 2.77 28.75
CA VAL A 28 -35.65 3.87 28.40
C VAL A 28 -34.23 3.58 28.89
N ALA A 29 -34.06 3.13 30.13
CA ALA A 29 -32.76 2.71 30.64
C ALA A 29 -32.20 1.54 29.81
N SER A 30 -33.05 0.58 29.45
CA SER A 30 -32.61 -0.57 28.67
C SER A 30 -32.12 -0.20 27.28
N LEU A 31 -32.76 0.77 26.62
CA LEU A 31 -32.37 1.27 25.30
C LEU A 31 -31.00 1.97 25.31
N LEU A 32 -30.71 2.76 26.34
CA LEU A 32 -29.41 3.43 26.49
C LEU A 32 -28.26 2.41 26.60
N PHE A 33 -28.43 1.42 27.48
CA PHE A 33 -27.45 0.34 27.64
C PHE A 33 -27.43 -0.59 26.42
N ALA A 34 -28.56 -0.82 25.74
CA ALA A 34 -28.60 -1.61 24.50
C ALA A 34 -27.79 -0.96 23.38
N ALA A 35 -27.89 0.37 23.20
CA ALA A 35 -27.10 1.10 22.21
C ALA A 35 -25.60 0.98 22.50
N LEU A 36 -25.20 1.12 23.76
CA LEU A 36 -23.80 0.96 24.18
C LEU A 36 -23.29 -0.47 23.94
N ILE A 37 -24.08 -1.49 24.31
CA ILE A 37 -23.76 -2.90 24.06
C ILE A 37 -23.61 -3.17 22.55
N ALA A 38 -24.53 -2.64 21.73
CA ALA A 38 -24.48 -2.80 20.28
C ALA A 38 -23.21 -2.19 19.68
N ILE A 39 -22.84 -0.98 20.11
CA ILE A 39 -21.60 -0.30 19.67
C ILE A 39 -20.37 -1.13 20.02
N ILE A 40 -20.29 -1.67 21.24
CA ILE A 40 -19.17 -2.51 21.70
C ILE A 40 -19.06 -3.77 20.84
N ILE A 41 -20.17 -4.49 20.63
CA ILE A 41 -20.19 -5.72 19.82
C ILE A 41 -19.73 -5.43 18.39
N VAL A 42 -20.24 -4.34 17.80
CA VAL A 42 -19.93 -3.94 16.43
C VAL A 42 -18.46 -3.56 16.27
N PHE A 43 -17.95 -2.73 17.19
CA PHE A 43 -16.57 -2.26 17.13
C PHE A 43 -15.57 -3.38 17.38
N THR A 44 -15.77 -4.21 18.42
CA THR A 44 -14.87 -5.34 18.69
C THR A 44 -14.88 -6.36 17.55
N GLY A 45 -16.01 -6.58 16.88
CA GLY A 45 -16.07 -7.41 15.68
C GLY A 45 -15.25 -6.83 14.54
N ALA A 46 -15.44 -5.54 14.24
CA ALA A 46 -14.70 -4.84 13.19
C ALA A 46 -13.19 -4.84 13.43
N GLU A 47 -12.74 -4.58 14.67
CA GLU A 47 -11.34 -4.59 15.08
C GLU A 47 -10.71 -5.98 14.89
N LYS A 48 -11.34 -7.04 15.40
CA LYS A 48 -10.83 -8.41 15.25
C LYS A 48 -10.77 -8.85 13.79
N SER A 49 -11.78 -8.52 13.00
CA SER A 49 -11.78 -8.82 11.56
C SER A 49 -10.65 -8.07 10.86
N ALA A 50 -10.49 -6.79 11.14
CA ALA A 50 -9.40 -5.98 10.60
C ALA A 50 -8.01 -6.53 10.95
N GLU A 51 -7.78 -6.91 12.21
CA GLU A 51 -6.54 -7.56 12.63
C GLU A 51 -6.27 -8.88 11.91
N MET A 52 -7.31 -9.71 11.75
CA MET A 52 -7.21 -11.00 11.06
C MET A 52 -6.82 -10.81 9.59
N PHE A 53 -7.45 -9.86 8.90
CA PHE A 53 -7.10 -9.53 7.53
C PHE A 53 -5.67 -9.00 7.42
N ILE A 54 -5.27 -8.09 8.30
CA ILE A 54 -3.91 -7.53 8.31
C ILE A 54 -2.86 -8.62 8.52
N LYS A 55 -3.07 -9.50 9.49
CA LYS A 55 -2.20 -10.65 9.71
C LYS A 55 -2.14 -11.48 8.44
N LYS A 56 -3.29 -11.82 7.85
CA LYS A 56 -3.32 -12.64 6.62
C LYS A 56 -2.61 -11.98 5.44
N VAL A 57 -2.70 -10.65 5.31
CA VAL A 57 -1.98 -9.87 4.28
C VAL A 57 -0.47 -10.06 4.42
N GLY A 58 0.05 -9.96 5.64
CA GLY A 58 1.47 -10.11 5.93
C GLY A 58 1.92 -11.54 6.21
N ASN A 59 1.18 -12.57 5.77
CA ASN A 59 1.48 -13.98 6.07
C ASN A 59 1.57 -14.28 7.59
N ASP A 60 0.58 -13.79 8.33
CA ASP A 60 0.43 -13.82 9.78
C ASP A 60 1.46 -12.97 10.56
N ARG A 61 2.02 -11.95 9.89
CA ARG A 61 3.08 -11.08 10.40
C ARG A 61 2.87 -9.62 10.00
N TYR A 62 3.66 -8.74 10.61
CA TYR A 62 3.63 -7.30 10.31
C TYR A 62 4.85 -6.95 9.47
N LEU A 63 4.59 -6.41 8.28
CA LEU A 63 5.62 -6.15 7.28
C LEU A 63 5.99 -4.67 7.25
N VAL A 64 7.28 -4.38 7.11
CA VAL A 64 7.81 -3.01 6.95
C VAL A 64 8.76 -2.99 5.77
N LYS A 65 8.49 -2.16 4.77
CA LYS A 65 9.45 -1.89 3.70
C LYS A 65 10.45 -0.87 4.19
N ALA A 66 11.73 -1.23 4.16
CA ALA A 66 12.85 -0.36 4.46
C ALA A 66 13.71 -0.16 3.21
N SER A 67 13.91 1.10 2.85
CA SER A 67 14.77 1.55 1.76
C SER A 67 15.98 2.29 2.34
N PRO A 68 17.20 2.10 1.79
CA PRO A 68 18.35 2.88 2.21
C PRO A 68 18.10 4.38 2.02
N ASN A 69 18.37 5.17 3.05
CA ASN A 69 18.34 6.63 2.95
C ASN A 69 19.66 7.12 2.36
N ILE A 70 19.69 7.32 1.04
CA ILE A 70 20.89 7.72 0.31
C ILE A 70 20.88 9.25 0.15
N PRO A 71 21.91 9.97 0.62
CA PRO A 71 21.98 11.42 0.42
C PRO A 71 21.95 11.78 -1.06
N ASN A 72 21.21 12.83 -1.43
CA ASN A 72 21.10 13.30 -2.81
C ASN A 72 22.47 13.53 -3.49
N LYS A 73 23.46 14.02 -2.73
CA LYS A 73 24.84 14.21 -3.22
C LYS A 73 25.53 12.91 -3.68
N ALA A 74 25.14 11.77 -3.13
CA ALA A 74 25.67 10.47 -3.52
C ALA A 74 24.94 9.88 -4.74
N LEU A 75 23.70 10.30 -5.00
CA LEU A 75 22.91 9.85 -6.15
C LEU A 75 23.31 10.55 -7.46
N GLY A 76 24.06 11.64 -7.36
CA GLY A 76 24.65 12.34 -8.49
C GLY A 76 24.54 13.85 -8.38
N ILE A 77 25.08 14.54 -9.38
CA ILE A 77 25.00 15.99 -9.48
C ILE A 77 23.58 16.46 -9.83
N THR A 78 23.19 17.61 -9.27
CA THR A 78 21.94 18.31 -9.61
C THR A 78 22.25 19.56 -10.44
N ASN A 79 21.23 20.23 -10.97
CA ASN A 79 21.42 21.48 -11.71
C ASN A 79 21.95 22.64 -10.84
N ASN A 80 21.76 22.59 -9.53
CA ASN A 80 22.17 23.65 -8.63
C ASN A 80 23.54 23.32 -8.02
N LEU A 81 24.60 23.65 -8.74
CA LEU A 81 25.97 23.37 -8.32
C LEU A 81 26.59 24.53 -7.54
N SER A 82 27.32 24.19 -6.47
CA SER A 82 28.25 25.11 -5.81
C SER A 82 29.50 25.37 -6.68
N LEU A 83 30.22 26.46 -6.39
CA LEU A 83 31.51 26.76 -7.06
C LEU A 83 32.51 25.60 -6.94
N GLU A 84 32.51 24.93 -5.79
CA GLU A 84 33.42 23.80 -5.53
C GLU A 84 33.08 22.60 -6.42
N GLU A 85 31.80 22.23 -6.53
CA GLU A 85 31.33 21.14 -7.39
C GLU A 85 31.61 21.41 -8.87
N ILE A 86 31.45 22.67 -9.32
CA ILE A 86 31.79 23.08 -10.69
C ILE A 86 33.28 22.87 -10.97
N ARG A 87 34.15 23.24 -10.02
CA ARG A 87 35.60 23.09 -10.17
C ARG A 87 36.03 21.63 -10.15
N GLU A 88 35.44 20.82 -9.26
CA GLU A 88 35.67 19.37 -9.22
C GLU A 88 35.27 18.72 -10.55
N LEU A 89 34.09 19.06 -11.07
CA LEU A 89 33.58 18.51 -12.33
C LEU A 89 34.44 18.89 -13.54
N LYS A 90 34.89 20.16 -13.64
CA LYS A 90 35.83 20.60 -14.70
C LYS A 90 37.19 19.89 -14.60
N ALA A 91 37.70 19.67 -13.39
CA ALA A 91 38.94 18.93 -13.19
C ALA A 91 38.78 17.46 -13.59
N PHE A 92 37.63 16.86 -13.27
CA PHE A 92 37.28 15.50 -13.65
C PHE A 92 37.15 15.35 -15.16
N GLU A 93 36.42 16.25 -15.83
CA GLU A 93 36.26 16.30 -17.28
C GLU A 93 37.61 16.31 -18.01
N LYS A 94 38.53 17.17 -17.57
CA LYS A 94 39.89 17.23 -18.13
C LYS A 94 40.60 15.89 -18.02
N LYS A 95 40.49 15.21 -16.88
CA LYS A 95 41.10 13.88 -16.66
C LYS A 95 40.42 12.81 -17.52
N TYR A 96 39.10 12.84 -17.64
CA TYR A 96 38.32 11.90 -18.44
C TYR A 96 38.77 11.93 -19.91
N TYR A 97 38.82 13.13 -20.52
CA TYR A 97 39.22 13.26 -21.92
C TYR A 97 40.71 12.99 -22.13
N GLN A 98 41.58 13.31 -21.16
CA GLN A 98 42.99 12.90 -21.23
C GLN A 98 43.12 11.37 -21.28
N ASN A 99 42.43 10.65 -20.40
CA ASN A 99 42.42 9.18 -20.40
C ASN A 99 41.86 8.62 -21.71
N LEU A 100 40.83 9.25 -22.28
CA LEU A 100 40.25 8.85 -23.55
C LEU A 100 41.24 9.05 -24.70
N GLN A 101 41.92 10.20 -24.75
CA GLN A 101 42.98 10.49 -25.72
C GLN A 101 44.12 9.47 -25.63
N ASP A 102 44.57 9.13 -24.43
CA ASP A 102 45.61 8.14 -24.19
C ASP A 102 45.16 6.74 -24.65
N LYS A 103 43.88 6.39 -24.43
CA LYS A 103 43.28 5.14 -24.94
C LYS A 103 43.30 5.10 -26.48
N TYR A 104 42.86 6.16 -27.15
CA TYR A 104 42.91 6.24 -28.62
C TYR A 104 44.34 6.10 -29.15
N LYS A 105 45.29 6.80 -28.53
CA LYS A 105 46.71 6.72 -28.88
C LYS A 105 47.26 5.31 -28.70
N SER A 106 46.93 4.63 -27.60
CA SER A 106 47.36 3.25 -27.34
C SER A 106 46.84 2.24 -28.36
N LEU A 107 45.68 2.53 -28.98
CA LEU A 107 45.04 1.69 -30.00
C LEU A 107 45.42 2.09 -31.44
N GLY A 108 46.29 3.10 -31.61
CA GLY A 108 46.68 3.61 -32.92
C GLY A 108 45.53 4.28 -33.69
N LEU A 109 44.58 4.88 -32.98
CA LEU A 109 43.39 5.52 -33.55
C LEU A 109 43.53 7.05 -33.54
N ALA A 110 42.97 7.70 -34.56
CA ALA A 110 42.86 9.15 -34.60
C ALA A 110 41.77 9.61 -33.60
N TYR A 111 42.11 10.57 -32.76
CA TYR A 111 41.19 11.17 -31.80
C TYR A 111 40.67 12.51 -32.33
N ASP A 112 39.35 12.67 -32.34
CA ASP A 112 38.71 13.92 -32.73
C ASP A 112 38.14 14.65 -31.52
N LYS A 113 38.75 15.79 -31.19
CA LYS A 113 38.31 16.66 -30.09
C LYS A 113 36.91 17.25 -30.30
N SER A 114 36.42 17.33 -31.55
CA SER A 114 35.08 17.83 -31.83
C SER A 114 33.97 16.93 -31.28
N THR A 115 34.31 15.67 -30.97
CA THR A 115 33.38 14.67 -30.40
C THR A 115 33.25 14.77 -28.88
N GLU A 116 34.05 15.62 -28.21
CA GLU A 116 33.98 15.84 -26.77
C GLU A 116 32.67 16.57 -26.41
N ALA A 117 31.78 15.89 -25.67
CA ALA A 117 30.57 16.48 -25.15
C ALA A 117 30.85 17.12 -23.76
N PRO A 118 30.76 18.45 -23.62
CA PRO A 118 31.15 19.10 -22.38
C PRO A 118 30.24 18.69 -21.23
N ALA A 119 30.81 18.57 -20.03
CA ALA A 119 30.06 18.25 -18.81
C ALA A 119 29.11 19.39 -18.39
N LEU A 120 29.50 20.63 -18.69
CA LEU A 120 28.79 21.86 -18.32
C LEU A 120 28.51 22.70 -19.57
N LEU A 121 27.29 23.20 -19.70
CA LEU A 121 26.88 24.12 -20.76
C LEU A 121 26.72 25.53 -20.20
N PRO A 122 27.08 26.59 -20.96
CA PRO A 122 26.79 27.96 -20.56
C PRO A 122 25.28 28.18 -20.37
N ALA A 123 24.91 28.86 -19.29
CA ALA A 123 23.53 29.18 -18.96
C ALA A 123 23.35 30.69 -18.87
N SER A 124 23.22 31.33 -20.03
CA SER A 124 23.07 32.79 -20.19
C SER A 124 21.79 33.36 -19.58
N TRP A 125 20.81 32.51 -19.24
CA TRP A 125 19.58 32.90 -18.56
C TRP A 125 19.73 33.07 -17.05
N MET A 126 20.89 32.72 -16.47
CA MET A 126 21.12 32.89 -15.03
C MET A 126 21.48 34.33 -14.65
N PRO A 127 21.14 34.79 -13.43
CA PRO A 127 21.36 36.16 -13.01
C PRO A 127 22.83 36.60 -13.10
N ASP A 128 23.06 37.82 -13.60
CA ASP A 128 24.39 38.44 -13.67
C ASP A 128 25.03 38.71 -12.30
N SER A 129 24.27 38.54 -11.22
CA SER A 129 24.78 38.57 -9.85
C SER A 129 25.63 37.35 -9.48
N LEU A 130 25.56 36.26 -10.24
CA LEU A 130 26.40 35.09 -10.06
C LEU A 130 27.75 35.26 -10.79
N PRO A 131 28.87 34.81 -10.21
CA PRO A 131 30.14 34.67 -10.91
C PRO A 131 29.98 33.97 -12.25
N GLU A 132 30.72 34.40 -13.27
CA GLU A 132 30.65 33.81 -14.61
C GLU A 132 30.89 32.30 -14.62
N GLU A 133 31.78 31.82 -13.74
CA GLU A 133 32.04 30.39 -13.55
C GLU A 133 30.81 29.59 -13.07
N GLN A 134 29.86 30.23 -12.39
CA GLN A 134 28.61 29.63 -11.91
C GLN A 134 27.46 29.73 -12.91
N ARG A 135 27.61 30.49 -14.00
CA ARG A 135 26.58 30.62 -15.04
C ARG A 135 26.59 29.42 -16.00
N VAL A 136 26.47 28.22 -15.45
CA VAL A 136 26.49 26.94 -16.18
C VAL A 136 25.35 26.00 -15.76
N THR A 137 24.90 25.16 -16.68
CA THR A 137 23.97 24.06 -16.42
C THR A 137 24.63 22.72 -16.71
N VAL A 138 24.19 21.66 -16.03
CA VAL A 138 24.70 20.31 -16.25
C VAL A 138 24.24 19.77 -17.59
N ASN A 139 25.14 19.15 -18.35
CA ASN A 139 24.81 18.38 -19.55
C ASN A 139 24.62 16.90 -19.19
N PHE A 140 23.42 16.50 -18.79
CA PHE A 140 23.14 15.11 -18.41
C PHE A 140 23.32 14.09 -19.55
N SER A 141 23.40 14.55 -20.80
CA SER A 141 23.71 13.70 -21.96
C SER A 141 25.21 13.45 -22.14
N SER A 142 26.08 14.12 -21.39
CA SER A 142 27.54 13.92 -21.48
C SER A 142 27.96 12.63 -20.75
N PRO A 143 28.80 11.78 -21.37
CA PRO A 143 29.31 10.56 -20.73
C PRO A 143 30.17 10.88 -19.49
N VAL A 144 30.74 12.08 -19.41
CA VAL A 144 31.51 12.57 -18.25
C VAL A 144 30.62 12.63 -17.01
N ILE A 145 29.37 13.06 -17.16
CA ILE A 145 28.41 13.16 -16.04
C ILE A 145 28.04 11.77 -15.52
N SER A 146 27.80 10.82 -16.43
CA SER A 146 27.50 9.44 -16.04
C SER A 146 28.64 8.83 -15.24
N ASP A 147 29.88 8.91 -15.75
CA ASP A 147 31.07 8.35 -15.08
C ASP A 147 31.38 9.07 -13.75
N PHE A 148 31.15 10.39 -13.68
CA PHE A 148 31.28 11.15 -12.44
C PHE A 148 30.29 10.68 -11.38
N ASN A 149 29.01 10.54 -11.74
CA ASN A 149 27.96 10.08 -10.82
C ASN A 149 28.22 8.65 -10.34
N ASP A 150 28.65 7.76 -11.24
CA ASP A 150 29.03 6.39 -10.90
C ASP A 150 30.17 6.37 -9.87
N GLN A 151 31.23 7.15 -10.09
CA GLN A 151 32.34 7.23 -9.15
C GLN A 151 31.96 7.86 -7.80
N GLN A 152 31.08 8.86 -7.78
CA GLN A 152 30.59 9.44 -6.53
C GLN A 152 29.80 8.40 -5.73
N PHE A 153 28.92 7.66 -6.40
CA PHE A 153 28.16 6.60 -5.75
C PHE A 153 29.06 5.47 -5.23
N GLU A 154 30.07 5.05 -6.00
CA GLU A 154 31.06 4.05 -5.56
C GLU A 154 31.85 4.50 -4.33
N LYS A 155 32.26 5.78 -4.26
CA LYS A 155 32.93 6.35 -3.08
C LYS A 155 32.02 6.31 -1.85
N TYR A 156 30.77 6.72 -2.01
CA TYR A 156 29.76 6.66 -0.96
C TYR A 156 29.55 5.22 -0.48
N ALA A 157 29.34 4.29 -1.41
CA ALA A 157 29.05 2.89 -1.11
C ALA A 157 30.14 2.20 -0.27
N LYS A 158 31.40 2.63 -0.36
CA LYS A 158 32.50 2.09 0.48
C LYS A 158 32.36 2.43 1.96
N THR A 159 31.76 3.57 2.29
CA THR A 159 31.64 4.10 3.66
C THR A 159 30.20 4.09 4.20
N ALA A 160 29.25 3.75 3.33
CA ALA A 160 27.83 3.70 3.64
C ALA A 160 27.50 2.67 4.74
N ASN A 161 26.66 3.09 5.68
CA ASN A 161 26.18 2.32 6.83
C ASN A 161 24.68 1.98 6.75
N ASN A 162 24.09 2.08 5.57
CA ASN A 162 22.68 1.79 5.27
C ASN A 162 22.54 0.62 4.28
N LYS A 163 23.47 -0.33 4.36
CA LYS A 163 23.47 -1.55 3.55
C LYS A 163 22.57 -2.62 4.17
N LEU A 164 22.33 -3.70 3.42
CA LEU A 164 21.62 -4.88 3.93
C LEU A 164 22.18 -5.42 5.26
N THR A 165 23.51 -5.44 5.43
CA THR A 165 24.15 -5.91 6.66
C THR A 165 23.77 -5.04 7.85
N ASN A 166 23.78 -3.72 7.70
CA ASN A 166 23.36 -2.78 8.72
C ASN A 166 21.86 -2.89 9.02
N LEU A 167 21.04 -3.07 7.99
CA LEU A 167 19.59 -3.28 8.15
C LEU A 167 19.29 -4.54 8.97
N LYS A 168 20.02 -5.63 8.73
CA LYS A 168 19.90 -6.87 9.51
C LYS A 168 20.31 -6.69 10.96
N GLU A 169 21.42 -5.98 11.19
CA GLU A 169 21.88 -5.66 12.54
C GLU A 169 20.84 -4.85 13.32
N ILE A 170 20.31 -3.77 12.71
CA ILE A 170 19.30 -2.92 13.34
C ILE A 170 17.99 -3.69 13.54
N GLY A 171 17.48 -4.35 12.49
CA GLY A 171 16.23 -5.10 12.55
C GLY A 171 16.25 -6.21 13.60
N SER A 172 17.41 -6.86 13.82
CA SER A 172 17.56 -7.89 14.84
C SER A 172 17.30 -7.39 16.27
N LYS A 173 17.58 -6.11 16.58
CA LYS A 173 17.28 -5.49 17.89
C LYS A 173 15.78 -5.44 18.20
N TYR A 174 14.96 -5.55 17.16
CA TYR A 174 13.50 -5.53 17.21
C TYR A 174 12.88 -6.90 16.87
N ASP A 175 13.69 -7.96 16.87
CA ASP A 175 13.30 -9.34 16.53
C ASP A 175 12.70 -9.48 15.11
N ALA A 176 13.24 -8.74 14.13
CA ALA A 176 12.89 -8.95 12.74
C ALA A 176 13.44 -10.30 12.25
N ALA A 177 12.56 -11.15 11.70
CA ALA A 177 12.87 -12.55 11.36
C ALA A 177 13.11 -12.80 9.86
N GLY A 178 12.48 -12.01 8.99
CA GLY A 178 12.54 -12.13 7.53
C GLY A 178 13.04 -10.85 6.87
N TYR A 179 13.77 -10.99 5.76
CA TYR A 179 14.33 -9.89 4.96
C TYR A 179 14.15 -10.18 3.47
N TYR A 180 12.99 -9.81 2.95
CA TYR A 180 12.58 -10.14 1.58
C TYR A 180 12.93 -9.02 0.60
N ILE A 181 13.31 -9.37 -0.63
CA ILE A 181 13.61 -8.39 -1.68
C ILE A 181 12.30 -7.81 -2.25
N VAL A 182 12.24 -6.49 -2.46
CA VAL A 182 11.12 -5.82 -3.12
C VAL A 182 11.65 -4.71 -4.03
N ASP A 183 10.95 -4.45 -5.14
CA ASP A 183 11.27 -3.39 -6.11
C ASP A 183 12.72 -3.46 -6.64
N LYS A 184 13.29 -4.66 -6.74
CA LYS A 184 14.64 -4.82 -7.31
C LYS A 184 14.60 -4.54 -8.80
N ILE A 185 15.49 -3.68 -9.29
CA ILE A 185 15.55 -3.31 -10.71
C ILE A 185 15.74 -4.57 -11.56
N SER A 186 14.81 -4.82 -12.50
CA SER A 186 14.88 -5.97 -13.41
C SER A 186 16.04 -5.85 -14.40
N GLY A 187 16.41 -4.63 -14.77
CA GLY A 187 17.40 -4.35 -15.82
C GLY A 187 16.87 -4.63 -17.23
N LEU A 188 15.56 -4.86 -17.37
CA LEU A 188 14.87 -4.65 -18.64
C LEU A 188 14.65 -3.14 -18.82
N PRO A 189 14.84 -2.60 -20.04
CA PRO A 189 14.52 -1.21 -20.28
C PRO A 189 13.01 -1.04 -20.44
N GLN A 190 12.58 0.21 -20.31
CA GLN A 190 11.22 0.62 -20.60
C GLN A 190 11.03 0.91 -22.11
N ILE A 191 9.81 1.28 -22.50
CA ILE A 191 9.55 1.87 -23.81
C ILE A 191 10.49 3.08 -24.04
N PRO A 192 11.10 3.25 -25.24
CA PRO A 192 10.92 2.48 -26.47
C PRO A 192 11.75 1.19 -26.59
N ALA A 193 12.76 0.94 -25.75
CA ALA A 193 13.65 -0.20 -25.96
C ALA A 193 12.98 -1.58 -25.76
N LEU A 194 11.85 -1.63 -25.04
CA LEU A 194 11.02 -2.81 -24.89
C LEU A 194 9.56 -2.49 -25.27
N ARG A 195 9.06 -3.03 -26.37
CA ARG A 195 7.70 -2.73 -26.89
C ARG A 195 6.77 -3.93 -26.84
N LEU A 196 5.55 -3.72 -26.36
CA LEU A 196 4.49 -4.72 -26.43
C LEU A 196 4.09 -5.00 -27.88
N ILE A 197 4.01 -6.29 -28.24
CA ILE A 197 3.51 -6.73 -29.54
C ILE A 197 2.00 -6.89 -29.44
N GLN A 198 1.27 -6.17 -30.28
CA GLN A 198 -0.19 -6.24 -30.35
C GLN A 198 -0.62 -6.62 -31.78
N ASN A 199 -1.42 -7.68 -31.89
CA ASN A 199 -1.91 -8.19 -33.17
C ASN A 199 -0.77 -8.42 -34.18
N ASP A 200 0.29 -9.08 -33.72
CA ASP A 200 1.49 -9.43 -34.49
C ASP A 200 2.22 -8.22 -35.11
N LYS A 201 2.13 -7.06 -34.44
CA LYS A 201 2.81 -5.82 -34.84
C LYS A 201 3.40 -5.07 -33.64
N GLU A 202 4.50 -4.37 -33.91
CA GLU A 202 5.07 -3.36 -33.01
C GLU A 202 4.53 -1.97 -33.39
N ASP A 203 4.16 -1.17 -32.39
CA ASP A 203 3.79 0.23 -32.60
C ASP A 203 5.03 1.13 -32.45
N PHE A 204 5.50 1.68 -33.58
CA PHE A 204 6.60 2.65 -33.61
C PHE A 204 6.13 4.11 -33.58
N GLY A 205 4.82 4.36 -33.65
CA GLY A 205 4.24 5.69 -33.70
C GLY A 205 4.28 6.43 -32.36
N ASN A 206 4.32 5.69 -31.24
CA ASN A 206 4.45 6.25 -29.90
C ASN A 206 5.60 5.58 -29.13
N SER A 207 6.44 6.40 -28.51
CA SER A 207 7.58 5.96 -27.70
C SER A 207 7.53 6.48 -26.26
N ASN A 208 6.43 7.13 -25.88
CA ASN A 208 6.26 7.72 -24.57
C ASN A 208 5.52 6.76 -23.62
N PRO A 209 5.90 6.70 -22.34
CA PRO A 209 5.13 6.00 -21.32
C PRO A 209 3.71 6.56 -21.20
N LYS A 210 2.74 5.67 -20.92
CA LYS A 210 1.36 6.01 -20.55
C LYS A 210 1.23 6.09 -19.03
N ALA A 211 0.58 7.15 -18.57
CA ALA A 211 0.32 7.36 -17.15
C ALA A 211 -1.16 7.64 -16.84
N ASP A 212 -2.00 7.92 -17.83
CA ASP A 212 -3.42 8.36 -17.78
C ASP A 212 -3.77 9.48 -16.76
N ASP A 213 -3.44 9.30 -15.47
CA ASP A 213 -3.68 10.23 -14.37
C ASP A 213 -2.40 10.78 -13.68
N MET A 214 -1.20 10.58 -14.27
CA MET A 214 0.11 10.99 -13.74
C MET A 214 0.43 10.48 -12.32
N THR A 215 -0.38 9.57 -11.76
CA THR A 215 -0.13 8.97 -10.45
C THR A 215 0.55 7.62 -10.60
N THR A 216 1.12 7.09 -9.51
CA THR A 216 1.61 5.70 -9.46
C THR A 216 0.56 4.70 -9.94
N TYR A 217 -0.72 4.94 -9.63
CA TYR A 217 -1.81 4.07 -10.07
C TYR A 217 -1.90 4.03 -11.60
N GLY A 218 -1.95 5.17 -12.28
CA GLY A 218 -2.07 5.20 -13.73
C GLY A 218 -0.85 4.66 -14.47
N TYR A 219 0.36 4.80 -13.91
CA TYR A 219 1.53 4.08 -14.43
C TYR A 219 1.44 2.57 -14.22
N TYR A 220 0.96 2.11 -13.06
CA TYR A 220 0.83 0.68 -12.74
C TYR A 220 -0.25 -0.02 -13.59
N THR A 221 -1.35 0.67 -13.91
CA THR A 221 -2.41 0.15 -14.81
C THR A 221 -2.03 0.24 -16.30
N ASN A 222 -0.82 0.68 -16.61
CA ASN A 222 -0.25 0.75 -17.96
C ASN A 222 1.18 0.16 -18.00
N ALA A 223 1.58 -0.62 -17.00
CA ALA A 223 2.96 -1.06 -16.82
C ALA A 223 3.40 -2.14 -17.83
N ILE A 224 2.49 -2.96 -18.37
CA ILE A 224 2.78 -3.85 -19.52
C ILE A 224 3.11 -3.01 -20.75
N TYR A 225 2.30 -1.98 -21.04
CA TYR A 225 2.56 -1.07 -22.17
C TYR A 225 3.88 -0.32 -21.99
N ASN A 226 4.15 0.18 -20.78
CA ASN A 226 5.38 0.91 -20.44
C ASN A 226 6.61 0.01 -20.36
N SER A 227 6.42 -1.32 -20.38
CA SER A 227 7.46 -2.31 -20.15
C SER A 227 8.24 -2.09 -18.84
N ASN A 228 7.52 -1.78 -17.76
CA ASN A 228 8.11 -1.49 -16.47
C ASN A 228 8.03 -2.69 -15.52
N TYR A 229 9.17 -3.33 -15.24
CA TYR A 229 9.25 -4.56 -14.47
C TYR A 229 10.27 -4.45 -13.34
N THR A 230 9.95 -5.02 -12.18
CA THR A 230 10.86 -5.21 -11.05
C THR A 230 10.83 -6.64 -10.56
N PHE A 231 11.87 -7.04 -9.83
CA PHE A 231 11.96 -8.31 -9.15
C PHE A 231 11.50 -8.15 -7.70
N THR A 232 10.58 -9.03 -7.28
CA THR A 232 10.06 -9.07 -5.92
C THR A 232 10.07 -10.52 -5.42
N ASP A 233 10.36 -10.68 -4.12
CA ASP A 233 10.37 -11.99 -3.48
C ASP A 233 8.98 -12.65 -3.55
N GLN A 234 8.94 -13.89 -4.01
CA GLN A 234 7.72 -14.68 -4.16
C GLN A 234 6.91 -14.75 -2.86
N GLN A 235 7.56 -14.72 -1.69
CA GLN A 235 6.86 -14.74 -0.40
C GLN A 235 5.94 -13.52 -0.19
N LEU A 236 6.35 -12.35 -0.71
CA LEU A 236 5.56 -11.11 -0.65
C LEU A 236 4.40 -11.15 -1.65
N LEU A 237 4.58 -11.85 -2.77
CA LEU A 237 3.60 -11.97 -3.85
C LEU A 237 2.62 -13.11 -3.66
N ARG A 238 2.85 -14.01 -2.69
CA ARG A 238 2.11 -15.26 -2.48
C ARG A 238 0.59 -15.09 -2.53
N ARG A 239 0.08 -13.99 -1.96
CA ARG A 239 -1.36 -13.74 -1.96
C ARG A 239 -1.94 -13.47 -3.35
N TYR A 240 -1.15 -12.98 -4.32
CA TYR A 240 -1.59 -12.64 -5.68
C TYR A 240 -1.29 -13.73 -6.71
N MET A 241 -0.54 -14.75 -6.31
CA MET A 241 -0.08 -15.80 -7.19
C MET A 241 -1.17 -16.84 -7.48
N LEU A 242 -1.24 -17.23 -8.74
CA LEU A 242 -2.14 -18.23 -9.28
C LEU A 242 -1.39 -19.52 -9.65
N ALA A 243 -0.08 -19.42 -9.91
CA ALA A 243 0.84 -20.54 -10.08
C ALA A 243 1.96 -20.43 -9.04
N THR A 244 2.39 -21.54 -8.43
CA THR A 244 3.39 -21.53 -7.34
C THR A 244 4.70 -22.23 -7.66
N ASP A 245 4.76 -22.92 -8.80
CA ASP A 245 5.95 -23.60 -9.30
C ASP A 245 6.22 -23.23 -10.77
N ALA A 246 7.45 -23.49 -11.20
CA ALA A 246 7.93 -23.12 -12.53
C ALA A 246 7.73 -24.24 -13.59
N SER A 247 7.19 -25.41 -13.22
CA SER A 247 7.24 -26.61 -14.06
C SER A 247 6.44 -26.49 -15.36
N HIS A 248 5.40 -25.65 -15.36
CA HIS A 248 4.52 -25.40 -16.49
C HIS A 248 4.69 -24.00 -17.11
N LEU A 249 5.77 -23.29 -16.78
CA LEU A 249 6.02 -21.96 -17.31
C LEU A 249 6.68 -22.01 -18.70
N ASN A 250 6.05 -21.33 -19.65
CA ASN A 250 6.48 -21.15 -21.02
C ASN A 250 7.02 -19.73 -21.29
N GLY A 251 7.05 -18.87 -20.27
CA GLY A 251 7.52 -17.49 -20.36
C GLY A 251 7.95 -16.93 -19.00
N ILE A 252 8.44 -15.70 -19.02
CA ILE A 252 8.87 -14.95 -17.83
C ILE A 252 7.66 -14.74 -16.91
N PRO A 253 7.69 -15.24 -15.66
CA PRO A 253 6.56 -15.10 -14.74
C PRO A 253 6.37 -13.63 -14.35
N VAL A 254 5.14 -13.14 -14.45
CA VAL A 254 4.79 -11.78 -14.03
C VAL A 254 3.47 -11.73 -13.30
N VAL A 255 3.40 -10.87 -12.27
CA VAL A 255 2.17 -10.49 -11.58
C VAL A 255 1.70 -9.16 -12.15
N VAL A 256 0.49 -9.13 -12.70
CA VAL A 256 -0.02 -7.98 -13.45
C VAL A 256 -1.23 -7.32 -12.80
N SER A 257 -1.50 -6.07 -13.18
CA SER A 257 -2.73 -5.41 -12.78
C SER A 257 -3.94 -6.02 -13.49
N ALA A 258 -5.03 -6.25 -12.75
CA ALA A 258 -6.28 -6.77 -13.31
C ALA A 258 -6.83 -5.84 -14.40
N GLN A 259 -6.74 -4.53 -14.17
CA GLN A 259 -7.22 -3.49 -15.09
C GLN A 259 -6.51 -3.53 -16.44
N GLU A 260 -5.18 -3.55 -16.43
CA GLU A 260 -4.41 -3.57 -17.68
C GLU A 260 -4.61 -4.88 -18.43
N ALA A 261 -4.56 -6.02 -17.73
CA ALA A 261 -4.74 -7.32 -18.35
C ALA A 261 -6.11 -7.48 -19.00
N VAL A 262 -7.19 -6.98 -18.38
CA VAL A 262 -8.53 -6.95 -18.98
C VAL A 262 -8.60 -5.98 -20.16
N SER A 263 -7.97 -4.80 -20.07
CA SER A 263 -7.92 -3.83 -21.18
C SER A 263 -7.23 -4.41 -22.42
N LEU A 264 -6.10 -5.09 -22.23
CA LEU A 264 -5.30 -5.66 -23.32
C LEU A 264 -5.85 -6.97 -23.86
N PHE A 265 -6.30 -7.88 -22.99
CA PHE A 265 -6.59 -9.26 -23.36
C PHE A 265 -8.07 -9.64 -23.18
N GLY A 266 -8.87 -8.80 -22.52
CA GLY A 266 -10.23 -9.13 -22.11
C GLY A 266 -11.18 -9.47 -23.27
N LYS A 267 -11.09 -8.73 -24.38
CA LYS A 267 -11.88 -9.03 -25.60
C LYS A 267 -11.58 -10.42 -26.15
N LYS A 268 -10.31 -10.85 -26.15
CA LYS A 268 -9.90 -12.17 -26.66
C LYS A 268 -10.32 -13.30 -25.72
N LEU A 269 -10.41 -13.03 -24.42
CA LEU A 269 -10.74 -14.00 -23.37
C LEU A 269 -12.22 -13.99 -22.93
N ASN A 270 -13.07 -13.22 -23.61
CA ASN A 270 -14.48 -13.01 -23.22
C ASN A 270 -14.61 -12.58 -21.75
N LEU A 271 -13.79 -11.61 -21.34
CA LEU A 271 -13.88 -10.97 -20.02
C LEU A 271 -14.70 -9.69 -20.14
N GLU A 272 -15.63 -9.52 -19.20
CA GLU A 272 -16.42 -8.30 -19.07
C GLU A 272 -15.58 -7.16 -18.49
N THR A 273 -16.00 -5.93 -18.78
CA THR A 273 -15.44 -4.73 -18.16
C THR A 273 -15.69 -4.73 -16.65
N GLU A 274 -14.84 -4.05 -15.90
CA GLU A 274 -14.97 -3.94 -14.45
C GLU A 274 -16.37 -3.42 -14.03
N PRO A 275 -17.11 -4.13 -13.17
CA PRO A 275 -18.44 -3.71 -12.75
C PRO A 275 -18.38 -2.53 -11.77
N ALA A 276 -19.37 -1.64 -11.81
CA ALA A 276 -19.47 -0.53 -10.87
C ALA A 276 -19.84 -0.99 -9.45
N ASP A 277 -20.65 -2.04 -9.31
CA ASP A 277 -21.09 -2.58 -8.01
C ASP A 277 -19.96 -3.33 -7.31
N THR A 278 -19.63 -2.89 -6.10
CA THR A 278 -18.57 -3.48 -5.25
C THR A 278 -18.85 -4.95 -4.92
N ASN A 279 -20.12 -5.37 -4.81
CA ASN A 279 -20.45 -6.77 -4.54
C ASN A 279 -20.16 -7.68 -5.75
N GLN A 280 -20.25 -7.14 -6.97
CA GLN A 280 -19.96 -7.88 -8.20
C GLN A 280 -18.47 -7.88 -8.56
N LYS A 281 -17.71 -6.85 -8.12
CA LYS A 281 -16.26 -6.77 -8.34
C LYS A 281 -15.50 -7.98 -7.84
N SER A 282 -15.96 -8.58 -6.75
CA SER A 282 -15.39 -9.82 -6.23
C SER A 282 -15.54 -10.95 -7.27
N THR A 283 -16.77 -11.28 -7.66
CA THR A 283 -17.01 -12.32 -8.69
C THR A 283 -16.28 -12.04 -10.00
N TRP A 284 -16.25 -10.78 -10.44
CA TRP A 284 -15.49 -10.36 -11.62
C TRP A 284 -13.98 -10.64 -11.48
N LEU A 285 -13.34 -10.22 -10.37
CA LEU A 285 -11.91 -10.42 -10.17
C LEU A 285 -11.56 -11.91 -10.10
N LYS A 286 -12.42 -12.76 -9.52
CA LYS A 286 -12.25 -14.21 -9.53
C LYS A 286 -12.25 -14.76 -10.97
N ASN A 287 -13.20 -14.34 -11.80
CA ASN A 287 -13.27 -14.75 -13.21
C ASN A 287 -12.05 -14.26 -14.02
N VAL A 288 -11.59 -13.03 -13.74
CA VAL A 288 -10.35 -12.46 -14.31
C VAL A 288 -9.15 -13.33 -13.95
N GLN A 289 -9.00 -13.71 -12.68
CA GLN A 289 -7.94 -14.60 -12.19
C GLN A 289 -7.97 -15.97 -12.86
N GLU A 290 -9.13 -16.61 -12.95
CA GLU A 290 -9.27 -17.92 -13.57
C GLU A 290 -8.92 -17.92 -15.06
N LYS A 291 -9.34 -16.89 -15.81
CA LYS A 291 -9.14 -16.83 -17.27
C LYS A 291 -7.77 -16.34 -17.71
N LEU A 292 -7.12 -15.49 -16.93
CA LEU A 292 -5.80 -14.94 -17.27
C LEU A 292 -4.64 -15.76 -16.70
N ASN A 293 -4.91 -16.73 -15.82
CA ASN A 293 -3.87 -17.61 -15.29
C ASN A 293 -3.16 -18.34 -16.44
N GLY A 294 -1.84 -18.18 -16.53
CA GLY A 294 -1.02 -18.79 -17.58
C GLY A 294 -1.14 -18.12 -18.95
N HIS A 295 -1.91 -17.03 -19.10
CA HIS A 295 -1.96 -16.29 -20.36
C HIS A 295 -0.60 -15.67 -20.66
N THR A 296 -0.17 -15.78 -21.93
CA THR A 296 1.13 -15.29 -22.39
C THR A 296 0.99 -14.09 -23.30
N TYR A 297 1.91 -13.14 -23.18
CA TYR A 297 2.05 -12.03 -24.10
C TYR A 297 3.51 -11.84 -24.50
N GLN A 298 3.73 -11.17 -25.62
CA GLN A 298 5.06 -11.01 -26.20
C GLN A 298 5.44 -9.54 -26.26
N VAL A 299 6.72 -9.28 -26.00
CA VAL A 299 7.33 -7.96 -26.13
C VAL A 299 8.60 -8.10 -26.97
N CYS A 300 8.91 -7.08 -27.77
CA CYS A 300 10.16 -7.00 -28.51
C CYS A 300 11.16 -6.12 -27.78
N TYR A 301 12.26 -6.73 -27.36
CA TYR A 301 13.45 -6.01 -26.94
C TYR A 301 14.25 -5.59 -28.16
N ARG A 302 14.71 -4.33 -28.19
CA ARG A 302 15.58 -3.78 -29.23
C ARG A 302 16.59 -2.84 -28.58
N ASN A 303 17.88 -3.17 -28.69
CA ASN A 303 18.96 -2.42 -28.04
C ASN A 303 19.13 -1.00 -28.59
N SER A 304 20.03 -0.22 -27.97
CA SER A 304 20.28 1.18 -28.35
C SER A 304 20.67 1.38 -29.83
N ALA A 305 21.40 0.44 -30.42
CA ALA A 305 21.79 0.47 -31.83
C ALA A 305 20.57 0.34 -32.75
N GLU A 306 19.68 -0.62 -32.51
CA GLU A 306 18.43 -0.74 -33.26
C GLU A 306 17.47 0.43 -33.02
N GLN A 307 17.38 0.96 -31.79
CA GLN A 307 16.59 2.17 -31.54
C GLN A 307 17.07 3.37 -32.37
N THR A 308 18.38 3.48 -32.57
CA THR A 308 18.96 4.54 -33.43
C THR A 308 18.56 4.34 -34.89
N LEU A 309 18.57 3.09 -35.37
CA LEU A 309 18.08 2.76 -36.73
C LEU A 309 16.59 3.06 -36.89
N LEU A 310 15.75 2.72 -35.91
CA LEU A 310 14.31 3.04 -35.94
C LEU A 310 14.05 4.54 -35.95
N LYS A 311 14.78 5.32 -35.13
CA LYS A 311 14.72 6.78 -35.17
C LYS A 311 15.12 7.33 -36.54
N LYS A 312 16.17 6.77 -37.14
CA LYS A 312 16.59 7.14 -38.50
C LYS A 312 15.50 6.84 -39.53
N ILE A 313 14.87 5.67 -39.50
CA ILE A 313 13.74 5.32 -40.38
C ILE A 313 12.61 6.35 -40.25
N GLN A 314 12.27 6.73 -39.02
CA GLN A 314 11.24 7.71 -38.75
C GLN A 314 11.61 9.11 -39.29
N GLN A 315 12.86 9.54 -39.09
CA GLN A 315 13.39 10.80 -39.62
C GLN A 315 13.38 10.81 -41.15
N ASP A 316 13.96 9.79 -41.80
CA ASP A 316 14.02 9.66 -43.25
C ASP A 316 12.61 9.68 -43.87
N TYR A 317 11.62 9.05 -43.21
CA TYR A 317 10.23 9.07 -43.65
C TYR A 317 9.61 10.48 -43.56
N ILE A 318 9.81 11.19 -42.45
CA ILE A 318 9.30 12.55 -42.24
C ILE A 318 9.96 13.53 -43.22
N GLU A 319 11.27 13.44 -43.41
CA GLU A 319 12.03 14.29 -44.32
C GLU A 319 11.64 14.06 -45.77
N ALA A 320 11.51 12.80 -46.20
CA ALA A 320 11.06 12.47 -47.54
C ALA A 320 9.65 13.02 -47.80
N LYS A 321 8.72 12.86 -46.85
CA LYS A 321 7.35 13.34 -46.96
C LYS A 321 7.27 14.87 -47.00
N THR A 322 8.02 15.54 -46.14
CA THR A 322 8.09 17.02 -46.08
C THR A 322 8.66 17.62 -47.37
N ASN A 323 9.57 16.90 -48.03
CA ASN A 323 10.25 17.34 -49.24
C ASN A 323 9.70 16.72 -50.53
N GLU A 324 8.50 16.10 -50.53
CA GLU A 324 7.92 15.47 -51.72
C GLU A 324 7.79 16.42 -52.92
N ALA A 325 7.58 17.73 -52.67
CA ALA A 325 7.50 18.76 -53.70
C ALA A 325 8.82 19.50 -53.97
N ASN A 326 9.87 19.25 -53.19
CA ASN A 326 11.16 19.94 -53.29
C ASN A 326 12.08 19.20 -54.28
N LYS A 327 12.30 19.81 -55.46
CA LYS A 327 13.15 19.23 -56.51
C LYS A 327 14.64 19.19 -56.17
N ASP A 328 15.07 20.00 -55.20
CA ASP A 328 16.47 20.10 -54.79
C ASP A 328 16.80 19.14 -53.62
N TYR A 329 15.81 18.41 -53.10
CA TYR A 329 15.99 17.46 -52.01
C TYR A 329 16.86 16.28 -52.43
N GLN A 330 18.00 16.14 -51.75
CA GLN A 330 18.91 15.00 -51.93
C GLN A 330 18.48 13.88 -50.99
N LYS A 331 18.00 12.78 -51.57
CA LYS A 331 17.59 11.60 -50.83
C LYS A 331 18.81 10.96 -50.12
N PRO A 332 18.68 10.49 -48.86
CA PRO A 332 19.75 9.77 -48.19
C PRO A 332 20.25 8.57 -49.00
N SER A 333 21.57 8.37 -49.04
CA SER A 333 22.20 7.28 -49.80
C SER A 333 21.98 5.89 -49.17
N LEU A 334 21.58 5.82 -47.90
CA LEU A 334 21.23 4.58 -47.20
C LEU A 334 19.91 4.75 -46.45
N ILE A 335 18.93 3.95 -46.83
CA ILE A 335 17.56 3.99 -46.32
C ILE A 335 17.19 2.62 -45.78
N TYR A 336 16.67 2.58 -44.56
CA TYR A 336 16.15 1.40 -43.92
C TYR A 336 14.62 1.36 -44.02
N ASP A 337 14.02 0.18 -43.86
CA ASP A 337 12.56 0.02 -43.72
C ASP A 337 12.21 -0.55 -42.34
N TYR A 338 10.98 -0.32 -41.90
CA TYR A 338 10.49 -0.96 -40.69
C TYR A 338 10.48 -2.49 -40.83
N PRO A 339 10.66 -3.24 -39.73
CA PRO A 339 10.54 -4.69 -39.72
C PRO A 339 9.21 -5.15 -40.31
N LYS A 340 9.25 -6.13 -41.22
CA LYS A 340 8.05 -6.71 -41.85
C LYS A 340 7.29 -7.67 -40.92
N GLN A 341 8.01 -8.28 -40.00
CA GLN A 341 7.49 -9.19 -38.98
C GLN A 341 7.65 -8.53 -37.60
N ALA A 342 6.75 -8.82 -36.66
CA ALA A 342 6.90 -8.38 -35.29
C ALA A 342 8.18 -8.94 -34.68
N CYS A 343 8.97 -8.05 -34.08
CA CYS A 343 10.30 -8.36 -33.57
C CYS A 343 11.23 -9.01 -34.59
N GLY A 344 11.17 -8.54 -35.84
CA GLY A 344 12.08 -8.98 -36.90
C GLY A 344 13.22 -8.00 -37.17
N ASP A 345 14.09 -8.40 -38.08
CA ASP A 345 15.22 -7.62 -38.58
C ASP A 345 14.79 -6.31 -39.24
N ILE A 346 15.58 -5.26 -39.01
CA ILE A 346 15.51 -4.02 -39.78
C ILE A 346 16.22 -4.24 -41.11
N ALA A 347 15.48 -4.14 -42.21
CA ALA A 347 16.01 -4.38 -43.54
C ALA A 347 16.48 -3.08 -44.22
N VAL A 348 17.55 -3.17 -45.00
CA VAL A 348 17.95 -2.08 -45.91
C VAL A 348 16.96 -2.03 -47.08
N LYS A 349 16.33 -0.88 -47.26
CA LYS A 349 15.40 -0.60 -48.37
C LYS A 349 16.13 -0.18 -49.64
N SER A 350 17.16 0.65 -49.49
CA SER A 350 17.97 1.19 -50.58
C SER A 350 19.35 1.55 -50.07
N ASP A 351 20.39 1.14 -50.79
CA ASP A 351 21.78 1.52 -50.53
C ASP A 351 22.45 1.94 -51.85
N THR A 352 22.55 3.26 -52.05
CA THR A 352 23.21 3.89 -53.19
C THR A 352 24.55 4.53 -52.77
N ARG A 353 25.10 4.17 -51.60
CA ARG A 353 26.40 4.66 -51.15
C ARG A 353 27.50 4.27 -52.14
N THR A 354 28.40 5.21 -52.41
CA THR A 354 29.64 5.01 -53.16
C THR A 354 30.59 4.06 -52.43
N ALA A 355 31.58 3.51 -53.16
CA ALA A 355 32.60 2.65 -52.55
C ALA A 355 33.42 3.38 -51.46
N ALA A 356 33.59 4.70 -51.58
CA ALA A 356 34.28 5.52 -50.58
C ALA A 356 33.47 5.65 -49.29
N GLU A 357 32.15 5.89 -49.38
CA GLU A 357 31.25 5.95 -48.22
C GLU A 357 31.20 4.62 -47.49
N LYS A 358 31.06 3.50 -48.20
CA LYS A 358 31.07 2.16 -47.58
C LYS A 358 32.37 1.87 -46.84
N LYS A 359 33.51 2.18 -47.46
CA LYS A 359 34.83 2.03 -46.82
C LYS A 359 34.99 2.91 -45.58
N SER A 360 34.41 4.11 -45.59
CA SER A 360 34.41 5.01 -44.43
C SER A 360 33.58 4.43 -43.29
N ASP A 361 32.38 3.94 -43.56
CA ASP A 361 31.51 3.31 -42.55
C ASP A 361 32.16 2.05 -41.95
N ASP A 362 32.74 1.18 -42.79
CA ASP A 362 33.47 -0.02 -42.35
C ASP A 362 34.67 0.34 -41.46
N SER A 363 35.38 1.41 -41.79
CA SER A 363 36.51 1.90 -40.99
C SER A 363 36.05 2.46 -39.64
N ASN A 364 34.93 3.19 -39.62
CA ASN A 364 34.33 3.70 -38.39
C ASN A 364 33.89 2.57 -37.47
N GLU A 365 33.21 1.56 -38.01
CA GLU A 365 32.83 0.36 -37.27
C GLU A 365 34.06 -0.38 -36.71
N ALA A 366 35.09 -0.59 -37.54
CA ALA A 366 36.33 -1.24 -37.08
C ALA A 366 37.02 -0.46 -35.95
N ASN A 367 37.01 0.88 -36.01
CA ASN A 367 37.53 1.73 -34.95
C ASN A 367 36.71 1.63 -33.67
N GLN A 368 35.37 1.63 -33.77
CA GLN A 368 34.48 1.42 -32.61
C GLN A 368 34.70 0.03 -31.98
N LYS A 369 34.90 -1.02 -32.79
CA LYS A 369 35.23 -2.37 -32.29
C LYS A 369 36.55 -2.38 -31.53
N LYS A 370 37.59 -1.71 -32.04
CA LYS A 370 38.88 -1.55 -31.33
C LYS A 370 38.75 -0.79 -30.01
N LEU A 371 37.88 0.23 -29.97
CA LEU A 371 37.61 1.02 -28.76
C LEU A 371 36.74 0.28 -27.73
N GLY A 372 36.07 -0.80 -28.15
CA GLY A 372 35.05 -1.48 -27.36
C GLY A 372 33.75 -0.69 -27.22
N THR A 373 33.49 0.26 -28.13
CA THR A 373 32.28 1.11 -28.12
C THR A 373 31.25 0.66 -29.15
N TYR A 374 31.59 -0.30 -30.02
CA TYR A 374 30.65 -0.85 -30.99
C TYR A 374 29.58 -1.69 -30.30
N ILE A 375 28.31 -1.37 -30.58
CA ILE A 375 27.15 -2.11 -30.13
C ILE A 375 26.47 -2.69 -31.36
N GLU A 376 26.51 -4.01 -31.52
CA GLU A 376 25.86 -4.69 -32.63
C GLU A 376 24.32 -4.55 -32.53
N PRO A 377 23.62 -4.15 -33.60
CA PRO A 377 22.15 -4.12 -33.61
C PRO A 377 21.57 -5.49 -33.28
N LYS A 378 20.74 -5.55 -32.24
CA LYS A 378 20.14 -6.81 -31.79
C LYS A 378 18.73 -6.55 -31.27
N HIS A 379 17.82 -7.44 -31.66
CA HIS A 379 16.51 -7.60 -31.04
C HIS A 379 16.36 -8.97 -30.40
N LYS A 380 15.37 -9.09 -29.52
CA LYS A 380 14.98 -10.36 -28.92
C LYS A 380 13.49 -10.36 -28.61
N LEU A 381 12.80 -11.41 -29.04
CA LEU A 381 11.43 -11.66 -28.65
C LEU A 381 11.41 -12.23 -27.22
N LEU A 382 10.76 -11.53 -26.29
CA LEU A 382 10.55 -12.00 -24.93
C LEU A 382 9.08 -12.38 -24.74
N THR A 383 8.86 -13.56 -24.17
CA THR A 383 7.51 -14.04 -23.82
C THR A 383 7.34 -13.97 -22.32
N PHE A 384 6.29 -13.28 -21.89
CA PHE A 384 5.87 -13.18 -20.49
C PHE A 384 4.65 -14.06 -20.27
N GLN A 385 4.52 -14.61 -19.07
CA GLN A 385 3.40 -15.42 -18.65
C GLN A 385 2.82 -14.87 -17.35
N ILE A 386 1.52 -14.60 -17.35
CA ILE A 386 0.79 -14.12 -16.19
C ILE A 386 0.69 -15.28 -15.18
N VAL A 387 1.37 -15.13 -14.04
CA VAL A 387 1.34 -16.09 -12.92
C VAL A 387 0.63 -15.55 -11.69
N GLY A 388 0.24 -14.28 -11.72
CA GLY A 388 -0.50 -13.64 -10.65
C GLY A 388 -1.23 -12.40 -11.13
N ILE A 389 -2.28 -12.03 -10.41
CA ILE A 389 -3.08 -10.84 -10.71
C ILE A 389 -3.32 -10.06 -9.43
N LYS A 390 -3.02 -8.77 -9.50
CA LYS A 390 -3.26 -7.81 -8.44
C LYS A 390 -4.31 -6.81 -8.88
N TYR A 391 -5.30 -6.58 -8.04
CA TYR A 391 -6.30 -5.54 -8.28
C TYR A 391 -5.75 -4.20 -7.81
N ALA A 392 -5.47 -3.29 -8.74
CA ALA A 392 -5.00 -1.96 -8.41
C ALA A 392 -6.15 -1.13 -7.81
N GLN A 393 -5.87 -0.32 -6.79
CA GLN A 393 -6.86 0.63 -6.27
C GLN A 393 -6.29 2.05 -6.35
N PRO A 394 -7.06 3.03 -6.88
CA PRO A 394 -6.61 4.42 -6.91
C PRO A 394 -6.52 4.95 -5.48
N GLN A 395 -5.59 5.88 -5.26
CA GLN A 395 -5.50 6.61 -3.99
C GLN A 395 -6.78 7.45 -3.80
N THR A 396 -7.58 7.13 -2.79
CA THR A 396 -8.82 7.88 -2.47
C THR A 396 -8.68 8.65 -1.16
N ASP A 397 -9.27 9.84 -1.12
CA ASP A 397 -9.28 10.70 0.07
C ASP A 397 -9.90 9.99 1.29
N TYR A 398 -9.17 10.01 2.40
CA TYR A 398 -9.16 9.00 3.45
C TYR A 398 -10.33 9.06 4.45
N LYS A 399 -11.40 9.82 4.17
CA LYS A 399 -12.29 10.35 5.23
C LYS A 399 -13.79 10.19 5.03
N LYS A 400 -14.33 9.55 3.98
CA LYS A 400 -15.76 9.70 3.67
C LYS A 400 -16.67 8.58 4.20
N ASN A 401 -16.22 7.33 4.35
CA ASN A 401 -17.07 6.24 4.89
C ASN A 401 -16.30 4.98 5.38
N ALA A 402 -17.01 4.05 6.04
CA ALA A 402 -16.45 2.80 6.58
C ALA A 402 -15.85 1.85 5.53
N SER A 403 -16.38 1.87 4.30
CA SER A 403 -15.83 1.07 3.19
C SER A 403 -14.48 1.61 2.72
N GLU A 404 -14.33 2.94 2.61
CA GLU A 404 -13.05 3.59 2.32
C GLU A 404 -12.01 3.30 3.40
N TYR A 405 -12.43 3.27 4.67
CA TYR A 405 -11.56 2.87 5.77
C TYR A 405 -10.99 1.46 5.59
N ILE A 406 -11.84 0.47 5.30
CA ILE A 406 -11.42 -0.91 5.05
C ILE A 406 -10.48 -0.99 3.84
N LYS A 407 -10.79 -0.24 2.76
CA LYS A 407 -9.89 -0.14 1.60
C LYS A 407 -8.53 0.40 2.02
N ASN A 408 -8.47 1.49 2.76
CA ASN A 408 -7.20 2.10 3.19
C ASN A 408 -6.37 1.19 4.10
N LEU A 409 -7.06 0.43 4.95
CA LEU A 409 -6.41 -0.48 5.87
C LEU A 409 -5.79 -1.68 5.16
N LEU A 410 -6.51 -2.23 4.18
CA LEU A 410 -6.19 -3.53 3.56
C LEU A 410 -5.53 -3.43 2.19
N ALA A 411 -5.73 -2.33 1.47
CA ALA A 411 -5.09 -2.11 0.19
C ALA A 411 -3.58 -2.05 0.40
N SER A 412 -2.85 -2.76 -0.47
CA SER A 412 -1.41 -2.55 -0.56
C SER A 412 -1.19 -1.11 -1.01
N GLN A 413 -0.62 -0.28 -0.14
CA GLN A 413 -0.05 1.00 -0.52
C GLN A 413 1.25 0.74 -1.30
N ASP A 414 1.13 0.00 -2.41
CA ASP A 414 2.28 -0.29 -3.24
C ASP A 414 2.50 0.94 -4.10
N TYR A 415 3.50 1.73 -3.70
CA TYR A 415 4.01 2.90 -4.42
C TYR A 415 4.77 2.52 -5.71
N SER A 416 4.72 1.25 -6.12
CA SER A 416 5.42 0.77 -7.30
C SER A 416 4.58 0.99 -8.56
N SER A 417 5.16 1.67 -9.54
CA SER A 417 4.62 1.86 -10.88
C SER A 417 4.99 0.72 -11.84
N SER A 418 5.49 -0.40 -11.29
CA SER A 418 6.07 -1.51 -12.04
C SER A 418 5.38 -2.83 -11.73
N LEU A 419 5.48 -3.78 -12.66
CA LEU A 419 4.98 -5.15 -12.51
C LEU A 419 6.01 -6.03 -11.81
N ASP A 420 5.53 -6.96 -10.99
CA ASP A 420 6.41 -7.83 -10.21
C ASP A 420 6.75 -9.13 -10.96
N ILE A 421 8.03 -9.40 -11.13
CA ILE A 421 8.58 -10.70 -11.54
C ILE A 421 8.96 -11.46 -10.26
N PRO A 422 8.29 -12.58 -9.92
CA PRO A 422 8.62 -13.38 -8.75
C PRO A 422 10.01 -14.00 -8.89
N ILE A 423 10.93 -13.63 -7.99
CA ILE A 423 12.36 -14.02 -8.08
C ILE A 423 12.52 -15.53 -8.14
N GLN A 424 11.89 -16.27 -7.22
CA GLN A 424 12.07 -17.72 -7.11
C GLN A 424 11.51 -18.48 -8.32
N LEU A 425 10.42 -18.00 -8.94
CA LEU A 425 9.93 -18.57 -10.19
C LEU A 425 10.86 -18.24 -11.36
N TYR A 426 11.35 -17.00 -11.45
CA TYR A 426 12.27 -16.59 -12.51
C TYR A 426 13.58 -17.36 -12.45
N ASP A 427 14.18 -17.50 -11.28
CA ASP A 427 15.46 -18.20 -11.09
C ASP A 427 15.35 -19.68 -11.45
N SER A 428 14.17 -20.27 -11.24
CA SER A 428 13.85 -21.66 -11.58
C SER A 428 13.58 -21.89 -13.08
N LEU A 429 13.47 -20.84 -13.90
CA LEU A 429 13.25 -20.99 -15.33
C LEU A 429 14.47 -21.59 -16.05
N PRO A 430 14.25 -22.33 -17.15
CA PRO A 430 15.32 -22.62 -18.11
C PRO A 430 15.96 -21.35 -18.67
N GLU A 431 17.29 -21.34 -18.85
CA GLU A 431 18.03 -20.15 -19.34
C GLU A 431 17.48 -19.57 -20.66
N LYS A 432 16.96 -20.41 -21.55
CA LYS A 432 16.35 -19.96 -22.82
C LYS A 432 15.14 -19.04 -22.65
N LEU A 433 14.45 -19.11 -21.51
CA LEU A 433 13.29 -18.27 -21.18
C LEU A 433 13.66 -17.03 -20.37
N LYS A 434 14.90 -16.96 -19.86
CA LYS A 434 15.41 -15.82 -19.11
C LYS A 434 15.88 -14.70 -20.04
N PHE A 435 15.99 -13.50 -19.49
CA PHE A 435 16.48 -12.29 -20.16
C PHE A 435 17.81 -11.80 -19.58
N SER A 436 18.59 -12.70 -18.96
CA SER A 436 19.90 -12.40 -18.38
C SER A 436 20.88 -11.82 -19.41
N ASP A 437 20.79 -12.23 -20.67
CA ASP A 437 21.57 -11.70 -21.80
C ASP A 437 21.22 -10.24 -22.15
N VAL A 438 19.93 -9.89 -22.08
CA VAL A 438 19.46 -8.50 -22.26
C VAL A 438 19.97 -7.63 -21.10
N GLN A 439 19.84 -8.15 -19.88
CA GLN A 439 20.27 -7.45 -18.66
C GLN A 439 21.78 -7.15 -18.66
N GLN A 440 22.62 -8.04 -19.21
CA GLN A 440 24.07 -7.86 -19.29
C GLN A 440 24.51 -6.88 -20.37
N GLN A 441 23.73 -6.70 -21.44
CA GLN A 441 24.02 -5.72 -22.49
C GLN A 441 23.71 -4.28 -22.06
N GLU A 442 22.74 -4.11 -21.15
CA GLU A 442 22.33 -2.79 -20.66
C GLU A 442 22.81 -2.46 -19.24
N ALA A 443 23.30 -3.43 -18.48
CA ALA A 443 23.80 -3.22 -17.13
C ALA A 443 25.26 -3.63 -16.97
N SER A 444 26.14 -2.84 -16.36
CA SER A 444 26.04 -1.46 -15.87
C SER A 444 27.37 -1.12 -15.18
N SER A 445 27.66 0.15 -14.95
CA SER A 445 28.74 0.58 -14.06
C SER A 445 28.74 -0.17 -12.72
N THR A 446 29.89 -0.20 -12.04
CA THR A 446 29.99 -0.80 -10.70
C THR A 446 28.97 -0.17 -9.73
N ALA A 447 28.67 1.11 -9.88
CA ALA A 447 27.65 1.82 -9.10
C ALA A 447 26.26 1.18 -9.18
N VAL A 448 25.77 0.90 -10.39
CA VAL A 448 24.45 0.26 -10.57
C VAL A 448 24.42 -1.17 -10.04
N ARG A 449 25.54 -1.91 -10.14
CA ARG A 449 25.65 -3.24 -9.51
C ARG A 449 25.54 -3.14 -7.99
N LEU A 450 26.28 -2.22 -7.38
CA LEU A 450 26.19 -1.93 -5.95
C LEU A 450 24.76 -1.54 -5.54
N MET A 451 24.09 -0.69 -6.31
CA MET A 451 22.68 -0.33 -6.08
C MET A 451 21.76 -1.56 -6.08
N ARG A 452 21.92 -2.44 -7.07
CA ARG A 452 21.10 -3.65 -7.26
C ARG A 452 21.34 -4.72 -6.18
N ASP A 453 22.53 -4.77 -5.61
CA ASP A 453 22.92 -5.85 -4.70
C ASP A 453 22.85 -5.41 -3.22
N GLU A 454 23.46 -4.26 -2.89
CA GLU A 454 23.63 -3.81 -1.50
C GLU A 454 22.57 -2.79 -1.04
N PHE A 455 22.02 -1.98 -1.95
CA PHE A 455 21.10 -0.87 -1.64
C PHE A 455 19.66 -1.08 -2.10
N THR A 456 19.31 -2.30 -2.51
CA THR A 456 17.93 -2.62 -2.88
C THR A 456 17.04 -2.64 -1.63
N PRO A 457 15.81 -2.10 -1.69
CA PRO A 457 14.87 -2.15 -0.58
C PRO A 457 14.63 -3.57 -0.05
N ARG A 458 14.24 -3.68 1.21
CA ARG A 458 13.86 -4.95 1.85
C ARG A 458 12.57 -4.81 2.63
N VAL A 459 11.79 -5.88 2.66
CA VAL A 459 10.65 -6.01 3.57
C VAL A 459 11.08 -6.82 4.78
N LEU A 460 10.99 -6.21 5.96
CA LEU A 460 11.23 -6.82 7.25
C LEU A 460 9.95 -7.43 7.80
N GLU A 461 10.08 -8.58 8.46
CA GLU A 461 8.97 -9.30 9.10
C GLU A 461 9.04 -9.22 10.62
N PHE A 462 7.99 -8.69 11.25
CA PHE A 462 7.87 -8.57 12.70
C PHE A 462 6.73 -9.42 13.26
N SER A 463 6.95 -9.99 14.45
CA SER A 463 5.94 -10.79 15.15
C SER A 463 4.84 -9.97 15.83
N SER A 464 5.04 -8.66 16.04
CA SER A 464 4.06 -7.78 16.69
C SER A 464 4.09 -6.36 16.14
N VAL A 465 2.92 -5.68 16.16
CA VAL A 465 2.79 -4.27 15.79
C VAL A 465 3.72 -3.38 16.62
N ALA A 466 3.85 -3.66 17.92
CA ALA A 466 4.67 -2.87 18.82
C ALA A 466 6.14 -2.85 18.40
N LYS A 467 6.69 -3.98 17.93
CA LYS A 467 8.06 -4.08 17.44
C LYS A 467 8.25 -3.37 16.10
N ALA A 468 7.32 -3.59 15.16
CA ALA A 468 7.33 -2.90 13.87
C ALA A 468 7.28 -1.38 14.05
N ARG A 469 6.40 -0.88 14.94
CA ARG A 469 6.31 0.53 15.27
C ARG A 469 7.58 1.05 15.94
N ALA A 470 8.11 0.33 16.92
CA ALA A 470 9.35 0.73 17.58
C ALA A 470 10.52 0.82 16.60
N PHE A 471 10.60 -0.07 15.61
CA PHE A 471 11.57 0.04 14.52
C PHE A 471 11.33 1.31 13.68
N LEU A 472 10.09 1.55 13.24
CA LEU A 472 9.75 2.74 12.45
C LEU A 472 10.09 4.05 13.21
N ASP A 473 9.66 4.17 14.46
CA ASP A 473 9.81 5.38 15.26
C ASP A 473 11.28 5.66 15.63
N ASN A 474 12.07 4.62 15.93
CA ASN A 474 13.45 4.78 16.40
C ASN A 474 14.48 4.76 15.26
N GLU A 475 14.28 3.93 14.23
CA GLU A 475 15.33 3.60 13.26
C GLU A 475 15.05 4.09 11.83
N ALA A 476 13.80 4.44 11.52
CA ALA A 476 13.41 4.88 10.18
C ALA A 476 12.98 6.34 10.11
N CYS A 477 13.23 6.95 8.96
CA CYS A 477 12.62 8.22 8.57
C CYS A 477 11.21 7.96 8.03
N PRO A 478 10.20 8.78 8.41
CA PRO A 478 8.99 8.88 7.61
C PRO A 478 9.36 9.36 6.20
N GLU A 479 8.69 8.84 5.18
CA GLU A 479 8.92 9.25 3.79
C GLU A 479 8.87 10.79 3.64
N LEU A 480 9.78 11.34 2.82
CA LEU A 480 9.85 12.76 2.45
C LEU A 480 10.33 13.75 3.53
N ASN A 481 11.24 13.33 4.42
CA ASN A 481 11.92 14.28 5.32
C ASN A 481 13.44 14.34 5.07
N ASP A 482 13.86 15.29 4.23
CA ASP A 482 15.27 15.58 3.92
C ASP A 482 16.11 15.97 5.17
N LYS A 483 15.46 16.27 6.30
CA LYS A 483 16.14 16.61 7.57
C LYS A 483 16.39 15.39 8.46
N CYS A 484 15.95 14.21 8.03
CA CYS A 484 16.10 12.99 8.83
C CYS A 484 17.46 12.34 8.60
N ASN A 485 18.26 12.25 9.67
CA ASN A 485 19.63 11.71 9.64
C ASN A 485 19.70 10.18 9.88
N LYS A 486 18.57 9.46 9.80
CA LYS A 486 18.57 8.01 10.01
C LYS A 486 18.98 7.28 8.74
N GLN A 487 19.50 6.06 8.90
CA GLN A 487 20.08 5.26 7.82
C GLN A 487 19.05 4.74 6.82
N PHE A 488 17.79 4.59 7.23
CA PHE A 488 16.73 4.00 6.41
C PHE A 488 15.49 4.88 6.39
N ALA A 489 14.80 4.90 5.26
CA ALA A 489 13.41 5.32 5.17
C ALA A 489 12.54 4.06 5.19
N ALA A 490 11.47 4.05 5.99
CA ALA A 490 10.64 2.85 6.06
C ALA A 490 9.17 3.15 6.34
N ASN A 491 8.31 2.29 5.82
CA ASN A 491 6.86 2.39 5.92
C ASN A 491 6.22 1.00 6.06
N PRO A 492 5.01 0.89 6.63
CA PRO A 492 4.23 -0.35 6.59
C PRO A 492 4.10 -0.88 5.15
N TYR A 493 4.27 -2.19 4.98
CA TYR A 493 4.16 -2.83 3.67
C TYR A 493 2.93 -3.73 3.58
N GLY A 494 2.24 -3.68 2.43
CA GLY A 494 1.10 -4.53 2.11
C GLY A 494 -0.23 -4.19 2.80
N SER A 495 -0.21 -3.58 3.99
CA SER A 495 -1.39 -3.07 4.73
C SER A 495 -1.00 -1.91 5.66
N ASN A 496 -1.96 -1.04 6.00
CA ASN A 496 -1.73 0.09 6.90
C ASN A 496 -2.15 -0.21 8.35
N TYR A 497 -1.51 -1.21 8.94
CA TYR A 497 -1.87 -1.70 10.28
C TYR A 497 -1.57 -0.73 11.43
N LEU A 498 -0.80 0.32 11.21
CA LEU A 498 -0.52 1.33 12.23
C LEU A 498 -1.78 2.15 12.58
N ILE A 499 -2.69 2.33 11.60
CA ILE A 499 -3.95 3.06 11.79
C ILE A 499 -4.89 2.32 12.76
N LEU A 500 -4.85 0.98 12.81
CA LEU A 500 -5.75 0.22 13.69
C LEU A 500 -5.59 0.59 15.16
N ASP A 501 -4.36 0.70 15.62
CA ASP A 501 -4.10 1.03 17.02
C ASP A 501 -4.45 2.50 17.34
N GLU A 502 -4.29 3.41 16.39
CA GLU A 502 -4.76 4.80 16.55
C GLU A 502 -6.28 4.86 16.69
N ILE A 503 -7.01 4.02 15.94
CA ILE A 503 -8.47 3.95 16.05
C ILE A 503 -8.92 3.21 17.29
N GLY A 504 -8.22 2.16 17.71
CA GLY A 504 -8.44 1.54 19.02
C GLY A 504 -8.30 2.56 20.15
N LYS A 505 -7.31 3.45 20.08
CA LYS A 505 -7.15 4.58 21.00
C LYS A 505 -8.30 5.60 20.91
N LEU A 506 -8.71 5.98 19.71
CA LEU A 506 -9.86 6.88 19.51
C LEU A 506 -11.16 6.28 20.04
N PHE A 507 -11.41 4.99 19.82
CA PHE A 507 -12.58 4.30 20.36
C PHE A 507 -12.51 4.24 21.88
N ASN A 508 -11.35 3.90 22.47
CA ASN A 508 -11.19 3.92 23.91
C ASN A 508 -11.41 5.33 24.48
N GLN A 509 -10.97 6.38 23.78
CA GLN A 509 -11.22 7.76 24.15
C GLN A 509 -12.71 8.12 24.07
N ILE A 510 -13.39 7.79 22.97
CA ILE A 510 -14.83 8.02 22.82
C ILE A 510 -15.61 7.22 23.87
N ALA A 511 -15.28 5.95 24.07
CA ALA A 511 -15.88 5.09 25.07
C ALA A 511 -15.65 5.66 26.49
N SER A 512 -14.47 6.23 26.77
CA SER A 512 -14.18 6.87 28.06
C SER A 512 -15.05 8.11 28.34
N VAL A 513 -15.63 8.74 27.32
CA VAL A 513 -16.54 9.89 27.46
C VAL A 513 -18.00 9.45 27.39
N ALA A 514 -18.35 8.61 26.42
CA ALA A 514 -19.71 8.14 26.18
C ALA A 514 -20.20 7.23 27.32
N LEU A 515 -19.34 6.36 27.87
CA LEU A 515 -19.71 5.46 28.95
C LEU A 515 -20.11 6.22 30.22
N PRO A 516 -19.32 7.16 30.77
CA PRO A 516 -19.77 8.00 31.88
C PRO A 516 -21.03 8.82 31.56
N GLY A 517 -21.16 9.33 30.33
CA GLY A 517 -22.36 10.06 29.91
C GLY A 517 -23.63 9.21 30.00
N VAL A 518 -23.60 8.00 29.44
CA VAL A 518 -24.70 7.03 29.50
C VAL A 518 -24.99 6.61 30.94
N LEU A 519 -23.95 6.33 31.74
CA LEU A 519 -24.10 5.96 33.15
C LEU A 519 -24.73 7.09 33.97
N GLY A 520 -24.30 8.34 33.77
CA GLY A 520 -24.86 9.51 34.45
C GLY A 520 -26.35 9.70 34.12
N LEU A 521 -26.71 9.56 32.84
CA LEU A 521 -28.10 9.66 32.40
C LEU A 521 -28.95 8.51 32.96
N ALA A 522 -28.41 7.29 32.99
CA ALA A 522 -29.06 6.14 33.60
C ALA A 522 -29.27 6.31 35.12
N ILE A 523 -28.27 6.84 35.85
CA ILE A 523 -28.39 7.17 37.28
C ILE A 523 -29.57 8.11 37.50
N ILE A 524 -29.69 9.18 36.71
CA ILE A 524 -30.77 10.17 36.83
C ILE A 524 -32.13 9.51 36.60
N ILE A 525 -32.29 8.74 35.52
CA ILE A 525 -33.55 8.05 35.20
C ILE A 525 -33.94 7.07 36.32
N ILE A 526 -33.00 6.23 36.78
CA ILE A 526 -33.26 5.24 37.83
C ILE A 526 -33.54 5.93 39.16
N TRP A 527 -32.84 7.02 39.48
CA TRP A 527 -33.11 7.80 40.69
C TRP A 527 -34.53 8.33 40.70
N PHE A 528 -34.96 9.01 39.62
CA PHE A 528 -36.29 9.61 39.55
C PHE A 528 -37.38 8.56 39.71
N THR A 529 -37.18 7.41 39.09
CA THR A 529 -38.17 6.32 39.10
C THR A 529 -38.24 5.65 40.46
N VAL A 530 -37.10 5.30 41.08
CA VAL A 530 -37.05 4.76 42.44
C VAL A 530 -37.60 5.76 43.47
N SER A 531 -37.26 7.05 43.35
CA SER A 531 -37.78 8.11 44.22
C SER A 531 -39.29 8.19 44.20
N ARG A 532 -39.88 8.14 43.00
CA ARG A 532 -41.33 8.21 42.83
C ARG A 532 -42.02 6.93 43.34
N ILE A 533 -41.47 5.76 43.05
CA ILE A 533 -42.01 4.48 43.54
C ILE A 533 -42.00 4.41 45.06
N ILE A 534 -40.92 4.86 45.69
CA ILE A 534 -40.84 4.95 47.15
C ILE A 534 -41.87 5.96 47.68
N ALA A 535 -42.06 7.07 46.98
CA ALA A 535 -43.03 8.08 47.38
C ALA A 535 -44.48 7.61 47.30
N GLU A 536 -44.82 6.78 46.32
CA GLU A 536 -46.16 6.21 46.16
C GLU A 536 -46.43 5.08 47.16
N ASN A 537 -45.39 4.37 47.62
CA ASN A 537 -45.50 3.24 48.56
C ASN A 537 -45.26 3.62 50.03
N ARG A 538 -45.44 4.90 50.39
CA ARG A 538 -45.21 5.40 51.76
C ARG A 538 -46.15 4.75 52.78
N LYS A 539 -47.45 4.66 52.46
CA LYS A 539 -48.47 4.05 53.33
C LYS A 539 -48.14 2.61 53.67
N GLU A 540 -47.74 1.81 52.68
CA GLU A 540 -47.31 0.42 52.89
C GLU A 540 -46.07 0.33 53.78
N THR A 541 -45.11 1.23 53.59
CA THR A 541 -43.88 1.27 54.40
C THR A 541 -44.20 1.58 55.86
N ALA A 542 -45.15 2.49 56.11
CA ALA A 542 -45.58 2.83 57.45
C ALA A 542 -46.36 1.68 58.12
N ILE A 543 -47.18 0.94 57.36
CA ILE A 543 -47.85 -0.28 57.83
C ILE A 543 -46.82 -1.36 58.23
N TYR A 544 -45.78 -1.59 57.43
CA TYR A 544 -44.71 -2.54 57.80
C TYR A 544 -43.96 -2.11 59.08
N ARG A 545 -43.76 -0.81 59.30
CA ARG A 545 -43.17 -0.29 60.54
C ARG A 545 -44.09 -0.43 61.74
N ALA A 546 -45.40 -0.22 61.55
CA ALA A 546 -46.41 -0.41 62.58
C ALA A 546 -46.51 -1.88 63.01
N MET A 547 -46.29 -2.83 62.10
CA MET A 547 -46.21 -4.27 62.38
C MET A 547 -44.86 -4.73 62.96
N GLY A 548 -43.94 -3.81 63.29
CA GLY A 548 -42.69 -4.11 64.00
C GLY A 548 -41.46 -4.37 63.11
N ALA A 549 -41.52 -4.10 61.80
CA ALA A 549 -40.35 -4.24 60.92
C ALA A 549 -39.24 -3.22 61.26
N LYS A 550 -37.98 -3.68 61.38
CA LYS A 550 -36.84 -2.78 61.60
C LYS A 550 -36.49 -2.02 60.33
N ARG A 551 -35.87 -0.84 60.49
CA ARG A 551 -35.36 0.00 59.39
C ARG A 551 -34.48 -0.78 58.39
N ARG A 552 -33.67 -1.73 58.89
CA ARG A 552 -32.82 -2.60 58.05
C ARG A 552 -33.62 -3.62 57.24
N ASP A 553 -34.71 -4.16 57.78
CA ASP A 553 -35.57 -5.11 57.08
C ASP A 553 -36.29 -4.44 55.89
N ILE A 554 -36.73 -3.19 56.06
CA ILE A 554 -37.35 -2.38 55.00
C ILE A 554 -36.33 -2.03 53.91
N ALA A 555 -35.12 -1.60 54.29
CA ALA A 555 -34.06 -1.33 53.33
C ALA A 555 -33.70 -2.59 52.50
N CYS A 556 -33.67 -3.77 53.13
CA CYS A 556 -33.40 -5.03 52.45
C CYS A 556 -34.45 -5.36 51.37
N ILE A 557 -35.74 -5.15 51.65
CA ILE A 557 -36.83 -5.38 50.66
C ILE A 557 -36.62 -4.51 49.42
N TYR A 558 -36.30 -3.22 49.60
CA TYR A 558 -36.08 -2.32 48.47
C TYR A 558 -34.75 -2.55 47.74
N ILE A 559 -33.69 -2.98 48.41
CA ILE A 559 -32.42 -3.37 47.75
C ILE A 559 -32.65 -4.59 46.85
N ILE A 560 -33.38 -5.61 47.33
CA ILE A 560 -33.74 -6.79 46.52
C ILE A 560 -34.60 -6.36 45.33
N TYR A 561 -35.53 -5.43 45.54
CA TYR A 561 -36.33 -4.87 44.46
C TYR A 561 -35.48 -4.17 43.40
N VAL A 562 -34.53 -3.31 43.79
CA VAL A 562 -33.60 -2.63 42.87
C VAL A 562 -32.74 -3.65 42.13
N ALA A 563 -32.29 -4.72 42.79
CA ALA A 563 -31.53 -5.79 42.13
C ALA A 563 -32.36 -6.52 41.07
N ILE A 564 -33.66 -6.77 41.31
CA ILE A 564 -34.56 -7.38 40.32
C ILE A 564 -34.78 -6.44 39.14
N VAL A 565 -34.93 -5.13 39.38
CA VAL A 565 -35.06 -4.13 38.31
C VAL A 565 -33.77 -4.05 37.49
N ALA A 566 -32.61 -4.00 38.14
CA ALA A 566 -31.31 -3.99 37.48
C ALA A 566 -31.10 -5.25 36.62
N LEU A 567 -31.50 -6.42 37.12
CA LEU A 567 -31.45 -7.68 36.37
C LEU A 567 -32.34 -7.62 35.12
N ARG A 568 -33.56 -7.05 35.21
CA ARG A 568 -34.45 -6.87 34.06
C ARG A 568 -33.84 -5.93 33.02
N ILE A 569 -33.28 -4.80 33.46
CA ILE A 569 -32.59 -3.86 32.57
C ILE A 569 -31.45 -4.59 31.86
N ALA A 570 -30.60 -5.31 32.60
CA ALA A 570 -29.48 -6.05 32.03
C ALA A 570 -29.92 -7.07 30.95
N ILE A 571 -30.96 -7.86 31.23
CA ILE A 571 -31.47 -8.85 30.27
C ILE A 571 -32.05 -8.18 29.02
N VAL A 572 -32.91 -7.17 29.19
CA VAL A 572 -33.55 -6.49 28.06
C VAL A 572 -32.51 -5.74 27.22
N SER A 573 -31.55 -5.06 27.86
CA SER A 573 -30.45 -4.38 27.18
C SER A 573 -29.57 -5.34 26.39
N LEU A 574 -29.26 -6.51 26.95
CA LEU A 574 -28.45 -7.52 26.26
C LEU A 574 -29.16 -8.04 25.02
N ILE A 575 -30.45 -8.40 25.14
CA ILE A 575 -31.25 -8.91 24.01
C ILE A 575 -31.36 -7.84 22.92
N LEU A 576 -31.74 -6.61 23.28
CA LEU A 576 -31.89 -5.52 22.31
C LEU A 576 -30.55 -5.12 21.69
N GLY A 577 -29.47 -5.08 22.47
CA GLY A 577 -28.13 -4.75 21.99
C GLY A 577 -27.58 -5.79 21.02
N ILE A 578 -27.73 -7.08 21.34
CA ILE A 578 -27.35 -8.18 20.43
C ILE A 578 -28.19 -8.15 19.16
N ALA A 579 -29.51 -7.97 19.27
CA ALA A 579 -30.40 -7.91 18.11
C ALA A 579 -30.07 -6.72 17.19
N ALA A 580 -29.80 -5.55 17.76
CA ALA A 580 -29.37 -4.37 17.01
C ALA A 580 -28.01 -4.60 16.33
N ALA A 581 -27.02 -5.14 17.05
CA ALA A 581 -25.72 -5.46 16.48
C ALA A 581 -25.81 -6.51 15.36
N PHE A 582 -26.67 -7.53 15.52
CA PHE A 582 -26.91 -8.53 14.49
C PHE A 582 -27.59 -7.93 13.25
N ALA A 583 -28.58 -7.05 13.44
CA ALA A 583 -29.21 -6.34 12.33
C ALA A 583 -28.20 -5.51 11.53
N VAL A 584 -27.34 -4.75 12.22
CA VAL A 584 -26.23 -3.99 11.60
C VAL A 584 -25.25 -4.92 10.88
N ALA A 585 -24.89 -6.05 11.49
CA ALA A 585 -24.00 -7.04 10.87
C ALA A 585 -24.56 -7.61 9.58
N ASN A 586 -25.86 -7.94 9.53
CA ASN A 586 -26.48 -8.51 8.34
C ASN A 586 -26.71 -7.48 7.22
N THR A 587 -26.96 -6.21 7.56
CA THR A 587 -27.17 -5.14 6.57
C THR A 587 -25.85 -4.66 5.95
N TYR A 588 -24.80 -4.48 6.73
CA TYR A 588 -23.52 -3.92 6.26
C TYR A 588 -22.44 -4.98 5.99
N GLY A 589 -22.50 -6.15 6.63
CA GLY A 589 -21.43 -7.16 6.59
C GLY A 589 -21.08 -7.66 5.19
N LYS A 590 -22.07 -7.82 4.30
CA LYS A 590 -21.84 -8.26 2.91
C LYS A 590 -21.00 -7.24 2.11
N ASN A 591 -21.37 -5.96 2.19
CA ASN A 591 -20.66 -4.88 1.50
C ASN A 591 -19.23 -4.70 2.06
N LEU A 592 -19.08 -4.75 3.38
CA LEU A 592 -17.77 -4.67 4.03
C LEU A 592 -16.89 -5.87 3.67
N THR A 593 -17.45 -7.08 3.59
CA THR A 593 -16.72 -8.28 3.14
C THR A 593 -16.29 -8.18 1.68
N GLY A 594 -17.18 -7.75 0.78
CA GLY A 594 -16.83 -7.55 -0.64
C GLY A 594 -15.75 -6.48 -0.83
N THR A 595 -15.84 -5.39 -0.06
CA THR A 595 -14.82 -4.33 -0.01
C THR A 595 -13.49 -4.86 0.52
N ALA A 596 -13.51 -5.63 1.61
CA ALA A 596 -12.31 -6.22 2.20
C ALA A 596 -11.65 -7.23 1.26
N ALA A 597 -12.43 -8.09 0.59
CA ALA A 597 -11.94 -9.08 -0.36
C ALA A 597 -11.29 -8.43 -1.60
N THR A 598 -11.91 -7.37 -2.13
CA THR A 598 -11.35 -6.63 -3.27
C THR A 598 -10.10 -5.82 -2.88
N ALA A 599 -10.05 -5.27 -1.67
CA ALA A 599 -8.84 -4.61 -1.13
C ALA A 599 -7.72 -5.61 -0.80
N PHE A 600 -8.07 -6.82 -0.35
CA PHE A 600 -7.12 -7.91 -0.09
C PHE A 600 -6.49 -8.46 -1.38
N GLY A 601 -7.21 -8.34 -2.51
CA GLY A 601 -6.71 -8.64 -3.85
C GLY A 601 -6.87 -10.09 -4.32
N VAL A 602 -7.40 -11.00 -3.48
CA VAL A 602 -7.75 -12.39 -3.84
C VAL A 602 -8.96 -12.87 -3.05
N ILE A 603 -9.89 -13.56 -3.72
CA ILE A 603 -11.21 -13.89 -3.16
C ILE A 603 -11.30 -15.34 -2.67
N GLY A 604 -10.42 -16.23 -3.13
CA GLY A 604 -10.42 -17.64 -2.69
C GLY A 604 -9.90 -17.88 -1.28
N SER A 605 -9.10 -16.95 -0.73
CA SER A 605 -8.42 -17.08 0.58
C SER A 605 -8.65 -15.89 1.52
N ALA A 606 -9.47 -14.92 1.13
CA ALA A 606 -9.79 -13.78 1.99
C ALA A 606 -10.64 -14.25 3.18
N PRO A 607 -10.32 -13.83 4.41
CA PRO A 607 -11.20 -14.05 5.57
C PRO A 607 -12.59 -13.43 5.34
N GLN A 608 -13.58 -13.84 6.14
CA GLN A 608 -14.86 -13.11 6.18
C GLN A 608 -14.73 -11.91 7.11
N PHE A 609 -15.21 -10.75 6.68
CA PHE A 609 -15.21 -9.55 7.53
C PHE A 609 -16.49 -9.55 8.38
N SER A 610 -16.37 -9.93 9.65
CA SER A 610 -17.49 -9.94 10.60
C SER A 610 -17.41 -8.76 11.54
N ILE A 611 -18.44 -7.91 11.54
CA ILE A 611 -18.60 -6.86 12.53
C ILE A 611 -19.37 -7.33 13.77
N PHE A 612 -19.49 -8.64 14.02
CA PHE A 612 -20.20 -9.15 15.19
C PHE A 612 -19.26 -9.97 16.07
N SER A 613 -19.04 -9.53 17.32
CA SER A 613 -18.25 -10.26 18.31
C SER A 613 -18.77 -10.08 19.73
N LEU A 614 -18.96 -11.19 20.44
CA LEU A 614 -19.40 -11.22 21.85
C LEU A 614 -18.23 -11.36 22.84
N GLU A 615 -17.00 -11.48 22.35
CA GLU A 615 -15.83 -11.81 23.17
C GLU A 615 -15.19 -10.59 23.87
N SER A 616 -15.85 -9.43 23.83
CA SER A 616 -15.28 -8.21 24.42
C SER A 616 -15.38 -8.23 25.95
N PRO A 617 -14.26 -8.10 26.71
CA PRO A 617 -14.31 -8.03 28.17
C PRO A 617 -15.07 -6.79 28.68
N THR A 618 -15.17 -5.75 27.85
CA THR A 618 -15.93 -4.53 28.17
C THR A 618 -17.44 -4.79 28.31
N LEU A 619 -17.99 -5.84 27.67
CA LEU A 619 -19.40 -6.22 27.84
C LEU A 619 -19.71 -6.61 29.28
N ILE A 620 -18.80 -7.34 29.92
CA ILE A 620 -18.95 -7.75 31.33
C ILE A 620 -18.92 -6.52 32.24
N ILE A 621 -18.03 -5.55 31.95
CA ILE A 621 -17.93 -4.28 32.68
C ILE A 621 -19.23 -3.50 32.56
N VAL A 622 -19.80 -3.37 31.35
CA VAL A 622 -21.08 -2.68 31.14
C VAL A 622 -22.21 -3.36 31.90
N ILE A 623 -22.32 -4.70 31.84
CA ILE A 623 -23.35 -5.43 32.58
C ILE A 623 -23.19 -5.23 34.10
N GLY A 624 -21.96 -5.31 34.62
CA GLY A 624 -21.68 -5.02 36.02
C GLY A 624 -22.03 -3.58 36.42
N SER A 625 -21.78 -2.61 35.54
CA SER A 625 -22.08 -1.20 35.78
C SER A 625 -23.57 -0.94 35.97
N ILE A 626 -24.46 -1.70 35.32
CA ILE A 626 -25.93 -1.58 35.49
C ILE A 626 -26.32 -1.82 36.95
N PHE A 627 -25.75 -2.84 37.59
CA PHE A 627 -26.03 -3.16 39.00
C PHE A 627 -25.49 -2.08 39.93
N ILE A 628 -24.26 -1.60 39.68
CA ILE A 628 -23.62 -0.55 40.48
C ILE A 628 -24.42 0.75 40.39
N VAL A 629 -24.75 1.19 39.17
CA VAL A 629 -25.55 2.39 38.91
C VAL A 629 -26.92 2.29 39.56
N SER A 630 -27.60 1.14 39.41
CA SER A 630 -28.92 0.93 40.02
C SER A 630 -28.86 1.03 41.54
N LEU A 631 -27.81 0.48 42.16
CA LEU A 631 -27.60 0.58 43.60
C LEU A 631 -27.36 2.04 44.01
N ILE A 632 -26.40 2.74 43.37
CA ILE A 632 -26.05 4.14 43.67
C ILE A 632 -27.27 5.05 43.56
N ALA A 633 -28.03 4.95 42.46
CA ALA A 633 -29.23 5.74 42.23
C ALA A 633 -30.32 5.53 43.29
N SER A 634 -30.32 4.37 43.95
CA SER A 634 -31.30 4.03 44.98
C SER A 634 -30.92 4.48 46.41
N ILE A 635 -29.66 4.78 46.69
CA ILE A 635 -29.16 5.08 48.05
C ILE A 635 -29.88 6.28 48.67
N GLN A 636 -29.90 7.43 47.99
CA GLN A 636 -30.52 8.64 48.54
C GLN A 636 -32.03 8.48 48.79
N PRO A 637 -32.82 7.99 47.82
CA PRO A 637 -34.25 7.74 48.03
C PRO A 637 -34.52 6.80 49.21
N LEU A 638 -33.70 5.76 49.37
CA LEU A 638 -33.82 4.80 50.47
C LEU A 638 -33.52 5.41 51.82
N LEU A 639 -32.41 6.14 51.95
CA LEU A 639 -32.02 6.82 53.18
C LEU A 639 -33.08 7.83 53.63
N ARG A 640 -33.65 8.59 52.69
CA ARG A 640 -34.70 9.57 52.97
C ARG A 640 -35.98 8.89 53.47
N ASN A 641 -36.35 7.74 52.89
CA ASN A 641 -37.55 7.01 53.29
C ASN A 641 -37.42 6.37 54.68
N VAL A 642 -36.29 5.73 54.96
CA VAL A 642 -36.04 5.03 56.24
C VAL A 642 -36.01 5.99 57.44
N ARG A 643 -35.68 7.27 57.22
CA ARG A 643 -35.63 8.32 58.26
C ARG A 643 -36.98 8.99 58.55
N ARG A 644 -38.02 8.79 57.75
CA ARG A 644 -39.34 9.44 57.94
C ARG A 644 -40.11 8.90 59.16
N ASN A 645 -41.06 9.68 59.66
CA ASN A 645 -41.90 9.30 60.80
C ASN A 645 -43.14 8.51 60.31
N PRO A 646 -43.37 7.26 60.78
CA PRO A 646 -44.47 6.43 60.32
C PRO A 646 -45.86 7.03 60.63
N VAL A 647 -45.99 7.88 61.65
CA VAL A 647 -47.27 8.53 62.01
C VAL A 647 -47.70 9.55 60.95
N GLN A 648 -46.75 10.26 60.35
CA GLN A 648 -47.02 11.23 59.28
C GLN A 648 -47.39 10.50 57.98
N ASP A 649 -46.68 9.42 57.63
CA ASP A 649 -46.90 8.67 56.39
C ASP A 649 -48.21 7.84 56.37
N ILE A 650 -48.90 7.66 57.51
CA ILE A 650 -50.25 7.03 57.60
C ILE A 650 -51.36 8.09 57.50
N ARG A 651 -51.10 9.29 58.03
CA ARG A 651 -52.07 10.39 58.11
C ARG A 651 -52.28 11.06 56.75
N ASP A 652 -51.21 11.18 55.96
CA ASP A 652 -51.19 11.69 54.58
C ASP A 652 -51.38 10.53 53.59
#